data_AF-A0A6P0I4Z0-F1
#
_entry.id   AF-A0A6P0I4Z0-F1
#
_cell.length_a   1.000
_cell.length_b   1.000
_cell.length_c   1.000
_cell.angle_alpha   90.00
_cell.angle_beta   90.00
_cell.angle_gamma   90.00
#
_symmetry.space_group_name_H-M   'P 1'
#
loop_
_entity.id
_entity.type
_entity.pdbx_description
1 polymer ?
#
loop_
_entity_poly.entity_id
_entity_poly.type
_entity_poly.pdbx_seq_one_letter_code
_entity_poly.pdbx_strand_id
1 'polypeptide(L)'
;LPNYQVTNKKKDHQLSYQPIDPKIRSNLAEYFQPYNQKLEEYLGIKFNWEMNGNKEQKQHISLSQVKEKLHNYQSELEQIKSKLDSKSISKSRQTFQVVEENVINSFVQSSTTSTIVVENYDADSHPIYDELFWGYEITEIQEKTNNQDTINISGWVLGKNSPVVAIEIVELSSILKKVSVNQLYSDIAKRYPEAPQVKEIGFSIDFQVKKLRPKFNWLIQAVFADETRMPIGCIRTNNTKSLNIRATPLLTEEAIKFLENFLKQKPYAKVLEFGSGGSTIWLSKLTKNLTSIEHDGKWFQQVKNQIQKQKNCNPVDIKLSARPYHTICEKFPEEFFDLIIVDGRDRMKCFEASIKLLKPGGILMLDDAQRERYKQAQDLLIDWQFTKTVSKNRHTYWWQKTLQKITNIEPNQSLTNQKQIFHKSEESAVIAGVSMVKDEEDIIYYTLAGNYRQGITKFVVLDHLSSDKTTDEIRRFADDYPEAMVYLIEDRDPLFHKFRKMSAAAEFAHRMWGAEWIFPFDADEVIASLDKPLRNILSQLGPKHFCLGLQHRNYLPRSFYDSSEPNPLKRMTHRKKEDTSLFHSQGYSKVIVRWQLGMEIDQGHHLVKFEGKKLPVTALGKNHGLILRQYRYRSREQIKQKIVNGGKAYEVSQDISQKHGGFWQERYKQYQKEGEKFIDEFYATEINGYSDAIYDPAWV
;
A
#
# COMPACT_ATOMS: atom_id res chain seq x y z
N LEU A 1 -17.26 13.46 -25.70
CA LEU A 1 -17.71 14.42 -24.67
C LEU A 1 -19.06 13.96 -24.13
N PRO A 2 -19.19 13.56 -22.86
CA PRO A 2 -20.47 13.17 -22.26
C PRO A 2 -21.21 14.37 -21.66
N ASN A 3 -22.52 14.41 -21.89
CA ASN A 3 -23.47 15.35 -21.28
C ASN A 3 -23.62 15.07 -19.78
N TYR A 4 -23.17 15.98 -18.92
CA TYR A 4 -23.55 16.03 -17.51
C TYR A 4 -24.59 17.14 -17.31
N GLN A 5 -25.77 16.79 -16.78
CA GLN A 5 -26.73 17.78 -16.26
C GLN A 5 -26.34 18.13 -14.83
N VAL A 6 -25.97 19.40 -14.62
CA VAL A 6 -25.76 19.99 -13.29
C VAL A 6 -27.13 20.23 -12.66
N THR A 7 -27.41 19.59 -11.52
CA THR A 7 -28.57 19.94 -10.69
C THR A 7 -28.14 20.78 -9.49
N ASN A 8 -28.70 21.99 -9.44
CA ASN A 8 -28.73 22.96 -8.34
C ASN A 8 -27.39 23.51 -7.80
N LYS A 9 -26.76 24.40 -8.58
CA LYS A 9 -26.16 25.61 -8.01
C LYS A 9 -27.10 26.79 -8.24
N LYS A 10 -27.38 27.56 -7.18
CA LYS A 10 -27.94 28.90 -7.29
C LYS A 10 -27.11 29.69 -8.31
N LYS A 11 -27.78 30.30 -9.29
CA LYS A 11 -27.16 31.17 -10.28
C LYS A 11 -26.62 32.42 -9.58
N ASP A 12 -25.31 32.48 -9.44
CA ASP A 12 -24.56 33.74 -9.43
C ASP A 12 -23.45 33.60 -10.48
N HIS A 13 -23.17 34.71 -11.17
CA HIS A 13 -22.36 34.88 -12.38
C HIS A 13 -23.13 34.77 -13.71
N GLN A 14 -23.80 35.88 -14.03
CA GLN A 14 -23.70 36.44 -15.38
C GLN A 14 -22.22 36.77 -15.67
N LEU A 15 -21.55 35.96 -16.50
CA LEU A 15 -20.43 36.43 -17.30
C LEU A 15 -20.66 35.88 -18.72
N SER A 16 -21.24 36.72 -19.56
CA SER A 16 -21.19 36.55 -21.01
C SER A 16 -19.73 36.65 -21.45
N TYR A 17 -19.15 35.56 -21.96
CA TYR A 17 -17.92 35.67 -22.72
C TYR A 17 -18.18 36.63 -23.89
N GLN A 18 -17.34 37.65 -24.03
CA GLN A 18 -17.40 38.53 -25.19
C GLN A 18 -17.17 37.68 -26.45
N PRO A 19 -18.02 37.79 -27.48
CA PRO A 19 -17.78 37.08 -28.73
C PRO A 19 -16.43 37.49 -29.31
N ILE A 20 -15.59 36.49 -29.60
CA ILE A 20 -14.30 36.70 -30.26
C ILE A 20 -14.54 37.43 -31.58
N ASP A 21 -13.77 38.51 -31.80
CA ASP A 21 -13.81 39.28 -33.04
C ASP A 21 -13.76 38.31 -34.25
N PRO A 22 -14.72 38.40 -35.19
CA PRO A 22 -14.77 37.52 -36.36
C PRO A 22 -13.45 37.47 -37.14
N LYS A 23 -12.67 38.55 -37.13
CA LYS A 23 -11.36 38.65 -37.79
C LYS A 23 -10.29 37.86 -37.05
N ILE A 24 -10.26 37.94 -35.72
CA ILE A 24 -9.36 37.09 -34.89
C ILE A 24 -9.73 35.62 -35.08
N ARG A 25 -11.03 35.32 -35.15
CA ARG A 25 -11.51 33.96 -35.36
C ARG A 25 -11.13 33.40 -36.74
N SER A 26 -11.20 34.23 -37.78
CA SER A 26 -10.74 33.86 -39.13
C SER A 26 -9.24 33.59 -39.16
N ASN A 27 -8.43 34.47 -38.54
CA ASN A 27 -6.98 34.30 -38.48
C ASN A 27 -6.57 33.02 -37.73
N LEU A 28 -7.29 32.68 -36.66
CA LEU A 28 -7.06 31.44 -35.92
C LEU A 28 -7.45 30.21 -36.77
N ALA A 29 -8.56 30.26 -37.49
CA ALA A 29 -8.97 29.16 -38.36
C ALA A 29 -7.95 28.90 -39.48
N GLU A 30 -7.41 29.96 -40.09
CA GLU A 30 -6.38 29.89 -41.11
C GLU A 30 -5.04 29.39 -40.53
N TYR A 31 -4.63 29.92 -39.38
CA TYR A 31 -3.41 29.50 -38.69
C TYR A 31 -3.42 28.00 -38.33
N PHE A 32 -4.57 27.49 -37.88
CA PHE A 32 -4.70 26.10 -37.45
C PHE A 32 -5.04 25.11 -38.57
N GLN A 33 -5.35 25.58 -39.78
CA GLN A 33 -5.71 24.74 -40.92
C GLN A 33 -4.74 23.57 -41.19
N PRO A 34 -3.40 23.76 -41.29
CA PRO A 34 -2.48 22.66 -41.54
C PRO A 34 -2.40 21.65 -40.37
N TYR A 35 -2.67 22.08 -39.14
CA TYR A 35 -2.71 21.19 -37.97
C TYR A 35 -4.00 20.40 -37.92
N ASN A 36 -5.12 21.03 -38.25
CA ASN A 36 -6.42 20.38 -38.36
C ASN A 36 -6.42 19.31 -39.46
N GLN A 37 -5.75 19.59 -40.59
CA GLN A 37 -5.62 18.62 -41.68
C GLN A 37 -4.76 17.41 -41.29
N LYS A 38 -3.63 17.62 -40.59
CA LYS A 38 -2.84 16.53 -40.00
C LYS A 38 -3.61 15.73 -38.96
N LEU A 39 -4.46 16.41 -38.17
CA LEU A 39 -5.32 15.76 -37.18
C LEU A 39 -6.38 14.88 -37.85
N GLU A 40 -7.00 15.35 -38.94
CA GLU A 40 -7.94 14.57 -39.73
C GLU A 40 -7.29 13.36 -40.39
N GLU A 41 -6.07 13.51 -40.92
CA GLU A 41 -5.29 12.40 -41.48
C GLU A 41 -4.90 11.38 -40.41
N TYR A 42 -4.49 11.84 -39.23
CA TYR A 42 -4.14 10.97 -38.11
C TYR A 42 -5.35 10.20 -37.57
N LEU A 43 -6.51 10.86 -37.49
CA LEU A 43 -7.73 10.27 -36.93
C LEU A 43 -8.60 9.54 -37.96
N GLY A 44 -8.34 9.71 -39.27
CA GLY A 44 -9.14 9.14 -40.34
C GLY A 44 -10.58 9.68 -40.42
N ILE A 45 -10.86 10.83 -39.81
CA ILE A 45 -12.19 11.43 -39.69
C ILE A 45 -12.16 12.87 -40.24
N LYS A 46 -13.16 13.25 -41.04
CA LYS A 46 -13.35 14.64 -41.51
C LYS A 46 -14.27 15.41 -40.56
N PHE A 47 -13.80 16.54 -40.06
CA PHE A 47 -14.53 17.38 -39.10
C PHE A 47 -15.22 18.58 -39.73
N ASN A 48 -15.11 18.76 -41.06
CA ASN A 48 -15.77 19.82 -41.84
C ASN A 48 -15.62 21.21 -41.20
N TRP A 49 -14.37 21.67 -41.10
CA TRP A 49 -13.99 22.94 -40.46
C TRP A 49 -14.54 24.20 -41.14
N GLU A 50 -15.21 24.07 -42.29
CA GLU A 50 -15.88 25.17 -42.99
C GLU A 50 -17.29 25.40 -42.43
N MET A 51 -17.56 26.64 -42.02
CA MET A 51 -18.87 27.05 -41.53
C MET A 51 -19.61 27.82 -42.61
N ASN A 52 -20.63 27.21 -43.22
CA ASN A 52 -21.67 27.94 -43.91
C ASN A 52 -22.45 28.78 -42.89
N GLY A 53 -22.29 30.10 -42.96
CA GLY A 53 -23.13 31.03 -42.20
C GLY A 53 -24.57 30.96 -42.71
N ASN A 54 -25.45 30.27 -41.98
CA ASN A 54 -26.84 30.68 -41.67
C ASN A 54 -27.71 29.48 -41.22
N LYS A 55 -28.47 29.72 -40.14
CA LYS A 55 -29.63 28.98 -39.60
C LYS A 55 -29.40 27.58 -39.03
N GLU A 56 -29.35 27.51 -37.70
CA GLU A 56 -29.56 26.27 -36.93
C GLU A 56 -31.01 25.76 -37.09
N GLN A 57 -31.17 24.53 -37.59
CA GLN A 57 -32.32 23.66 -37.27
C GLN A 57 -31.85 22.64 -36.23
N LYS A 58 -32.37 22.72 -35.00
CA LYS A 58 -32.21 21.68 -33.96
C LYS A 58 -33.50 20.84 -33.90
N GLN A 59 -33.37 19.52 -34.03
CA GLN A 59 -34.43 18.57 -33.68
C GLN A 59 -34.67 18.58 -32.16
N HIS A 60 -35.89 18.89 -31.74
CA HIS A 60 -36.33 18.90 -30.33
C HIS A 60 -37.11 17.62 -30.00
N ILE A 61 -36.66 16.87 -28.98
CA ILE A 61 -37.51 15.95 -28.21
C ILE A 61 -38.42 16.82 -27.34
N SER A 62 -39.75 16.58 -27.37
CA SER A 62 -40.70 17.49 -26.74
C SER A 62 -40.68 17.38 -25.21
N LEU A 63 -40.65 18.53 -24.54
CA LEU A 63 -40.75 18.69 -23.08
C LEU A 63 -41.99 18.05 -22.45
N SER A 64 -43.01 17.73 -23.25
CA SER A 64 -44.21 17.01 -22.80
C SER A 64 -43.92 15.54 -22.45
N GLN A 65 -43.11 14.84 -23.23
CA GLN A 65 -42.80 13.41 -23.01
C GLN A 65 -41.95 13.17 -21.76
N VAL A 66 -41.10 14.15 -21.39
CA VAL A 66 -40.27 14.08 -20.18
C VAL A 66 -41.10 14.35 -18.92
N LYS A 67 -42.08 15.27 -18.98
CA LYS A 67 -42.96 15.58 -17.85
C LYS A 67 -43.91 14.42 -17.52
N GLU A 68 -44.39 13.70 -18.52
CA GLU A 68 -45.26 12.53 -18.35
C GLU A 68 -44.55 11.37 -17.63
N LYS A 69 -43.29 11.09 -18.00
CA LYS A 69 -42.48 10.07 -17.30
C LYS A 69 -42.19 10.45 -15.84
N LEU A 70 -41.95 11.72 -15.55
CA LEU A 70 -41.67 12.18 -14.18
C LEU A 70 -42.90 12.04 -13.27
N HIS A 71 -44.09 12.23 -13.82
CA HIS A 71 -45.36 12.08 -13.09
C HIS A 71 -45.64 10.61 -12.74
N ASN A 72 -45.37 9.67 -13.66
CA ASN A 72 -45.55 8.23 -13.40
C ASN A 72 -44.64 7.71 -12.28
N TYR A 73 -43.37 8.12 -12.23
CA TYR A 73 -42.45 7.72 -11.16
C TYR A 73 -42.85 8.25 -9.77
N GLN A 74 -43.49 9.43 -9.71
CA GLN A 74 -43.96 9.99 -8.45
C GLN A 74 -45.18 9.23 -7.90
N SER A 75 -46.10 8.81 -8.78
CA SER A 75 -47.25 7.97 -8.40
C SER A 75 -46.84 6.57 -7.90
N GLU A 76 -45.82 5.95 -8.49
CA GLU A 76 -45.29 4.66 -8.01
C GLU A 76 -44.67 4.77 -6.60
N LEU A 77 -43.95 5.86 -6.32
CA LEU A 77 -43.36 6.14 -5.02
C LEU A 77 -44.42 6.35 -3.91
N GLU A 78 -45.54 6.99 -4.23
CA GLU A 78 -46.67 7.18 -3.32
C GLU A 78 -47.38 5.83 -3.02
N GLN A 79 -47.55 4.96 -4.02
CA GLN A 79 -48.10 3.61 -3.83
C GLN A 79 -47.21 2.68 -3.00
N ILE A 80 -45.88 2.82 -3.10
CA ILE A 80 -44.93 2.04 -2.28
C ILE A 80 -44.97 2.51 -0.82
N LYS A 81 -45.10 3.82 -0.58
CA LYS A 81 -45.22 4.40 0.77
C LYS A 81 -46.53 4.02 1.46
N SER A 82 -47.64 3.91 0.73
CA SER A 82 -48.93 3.51 1.32
C SER A 82 -49.03 2.02 1.68
N LYS A 83 -48.16 1.17 1.10
CA LYS A 83 -48.08 -0.27 1.40
C LYS A 83 -47.16 -0.62 2.59
N LEU A 84 -46.41 0.34 3.13
CA LEU A 84 -45.54 0.16 4.28
C LEU A 84 -46.31 0.42 5.58
N ASP A 85 -46.75 -0.66 6.24
CA ASP A 85 -47.64 -0.60 7.38
C ASP A 85 -46.97 -0.04 8.66
N SER A 86 -47.57 0.99 9.25
CA SER A 86 -47.01 1.86 10.29
C SER A 86 -46.78 1.18 11.66
N LYS A 87 -47.31 -0.03 11.87
CA LYS A 87 -47.16 -0.79 13.11
C LYS A 87 -45.82 -1.53 13.24
N SER A 88 -45.25 -2.03 12.14
CA SER A 88 -44.01 -2.82 12.17
C SER A 88 -42.75 -2.00 12.45
N ILE A 89 -42.80 -0.68 12.24
CA ILE A 89 -41.67 0.23 12.50
C ILE A 89 -41.55 0.60 13.98
N SER A 90 -42.67 0.62 14.72
CA SER A 90 -42.68 1.00 16.15
C SER A 90 -42.03 -0.04 17.07
N LYS A 91 -42.25 -1.33 16.78
CA LYS A 91 -41.70 -2.46 17.57
C LYS A 91 -40.19 -2.67 17.32
N SER A 92 -39.74 -2.42 16.09
CA SER A 92 -38.33 -2.48 15.71
C SER A 92 -37.53 -1.29 16.28
N ARG A 93 -38.13 -0.10 16.34
CA ARG A 93 -37.47 1.09 16.95
C ARG A 93 -37.30 0.98 18.46
N GLN A 94 -38.27 0.44 19.20
CA GLN A 94 -38.12 0.22 20.64
C GLN A 94 -37.09 -0.87 20.97
N THR A 95 -36.98 -1.91 20.14
CA THR A 95 -36.00 -2.98 20.36
C THR A 95 -34.57 -2.51 20.02
N PHE A 96 -34.39 -1.64 19.03
CA PHE A 96 -33.09 -1.04 18.69
C PHE A 96 -32.64 0.03 19.72
N GLN A 97 -33.55 0.85 20.25
CA GLN A 97 -33.19 1.85 21.28
C GLN A 97 -32.73 1.22 22.61
N VAL A 98 -33.35 0.11 23.03
CA VAL A 98 -32.95 -0.58 24.28
C VAL A 98 -31.61 -1.30 24.12
N VAL A 99 -31.25 -1.75 22.91
CA VAL A 99 -29.93 -2.33 22.64
C VAL A 99 -28.87 -1.23 22.51
N GLU A 100 -29.19 -0.09 21.91
CA GLU A 100 -28.29 1.09 21.87
C GLU A 100 -28.00 1.64 23.27
N GLU A 101 -29.01 1.83 24.12
CA GLU A 101 -28.81 2.36 25.48
C GLU A 101 -28.05 1.39 26.40
N ASN A 102 -28.24 0.07 26.25
CA ASN A 102 -27.49 -0.91 27.05
C ASN A 102 -26.03 -1.09 26.56
N VAL A 103 -25.78 -0.95 25.25
CA VAL A 103 -24.41 -0.91 24.72
C VAL A 103 -23.72 0.38 25.12
N ILE A 104 -24.40 1.53 25.05
CA ILE A 104 -23.86 2.83 25.48
C ILE A 104 -23.59 2.83 26.99
N ASN A 105 -24.50 2.34 27.83
CA ASN A 105 -24.28 2.30 29.28
C ASN A 105 -23.19 1.30 29.71
N SER A 106 -22.95 0.22 28.94
CA SER A 106 -21.81 -0.67 29.17
C SER A 106 -20.45 -0.06 28.78
N PHE A 107 -20.45 1.00 27.94
CA PHE A 107 -19.26 1.74 27.52
C PHE A 107 -18.99 3.00 28.36
N VAL A 108 -19.93 3.46 29.18
CA VAL A 108 -19.83 4.69 29.99
C VAL A 108 -18.92 4.54 31.22
N GLN A 109 -18.36 3.36 31.51
CA GLN A 109 -17.33 3.20 32.56
C GLN A 109 -15.88 3.41 32.11
N SER A 110 -15.61 3.83 30.87
CA SER A 110 -14.30 4.41 30.54
C SER A 110 -14.47 5.71 29.78
N SER A 111 -14.26 6.83 30.46
CA SER A 111 -14.13 8.14 29.82
C SER A 111 -12.87 8.16 28.94
N THR A 112 -12.99 7.76 27.68
CA THR A 112 -11.97 7.97 26.65
C THR A 112 -12.16 9.35 26.05
N THR A 113 -11.27 10.29 26.39
CA THR A 113 -11.14 11.55 25.68
C THR A 113 -10.45 11.29 24.34
N SER A 114 -11.18 11.44 23.23
CA SER A 114 -10.57 11.43 21.89
C SER A 114 -9.87 12.78 21.68
N THR A 115 -8.55 12.78 21.58
CA THR A 115 -7.78 13.98 21.20
C THR A 115 -7.62 14.01 19.69
N ILE A 116 -7.88 15.16 19.10
CA ILE A 116 -7.63 15.41 17.69
C ILE A 116 -6.16 15.80 17.53
N VAL A 117 -5.53 15.33 16.47
CA VAL A 117 -4.16 15.69 16.10
C VAL A 117 -4.15 16.10 14.65
N VAL A 118 -3.65 17.30 14.36
CA VAL A 118 -3.31 17.73 13.00
C VAL A 118 -1.82 17.46 12.74
N GLU A 119 -1.51 16.80 11.62
CA GLU A 119 -0.14 16.48 11.21
C GLU A 119 0.16 17.09 9.84
N ASN A 120 1.31 17.74 9.70
CA ASN A 120 1.85 18.16 8.40
C ASN A 120 2.39 16.94 7.65
N TYR A 121 2.23 16.93 6.32
CA TYR A 121 3.06 16.08 5.48
C TYR A 121 4.44 16.71 5.33
N ASP A 122 5.45 15.86 5.25
CA ASP A 122 6.83 16.31 5.19
C ASP A 122 7.17 16.68 3.74
N ALA A 123 7.61 17.91 3.51
CA ALA A 123 8.02 18.35 2.18
C ALA A 123 9.21 17.53 1.66
N ASP A 124 10.05 16.99 2.55
CA ASP A 124 11.23 16.19 2.18
C ASP A 124 10.87 14.72 1.84
N SER A 125 9.58 14.35 1.94
CA SER A 125 9.14 12.96 1.74
C SER A 125 9.00 12.55 0.27
N HIS A 126 8.90 13.49 -0.68
CA HIS A 126 8.77 13.17 -2.10
C HIS A 126 9.22 14.34 -3.01
N PRO A 127 10.03 14.11 -4.08
CA PRO A 127 10.62 15.17 -4.92
C PRO A 127 9.62 16.17 -5.53
N ILE A 128 8.38 15.73 -5.77
CA ILE A 128 7.31 16.57 -6.32
C ILE A 128 6.94 17.75 -5.39
N TYR A 129 7.15 17.62 -4.08
CA TYR A 129 6.88 18.70 -3.13
C TYR A 129 7.90 19.83 -3.27
N ASP A 130 9.17 19.49 -3.50
CA ASP A 130 10.22 20.46 -3.80
C ASP A 130 9.97 21.18 -5.13
N GLU A 131 9.35 20.53 -6.11
CA GLU A 131 9.02 21.15 -7.40
C GLU A 131 7.83 22.11 -7.29
N LEU A 132 6.86 21.79 -6.43
CA LEU A 132 5.58 22.51 -6.36
C LEU A 132 5.53 23.58 -5.26
N PHE A 133 6.29 23.44 -4.18
CA PHE A 133 6.23 24.34 -3.03
C PHE A 133 7.58 25.02 -2.73
N TRP A 134 7.50 26.27 -2.29
CA TRP A 134 8.60 26.92 -1.57
C TRP A 134 8.60 26.51 -0.08
N GLY A 135 7.42 26.21 0.46
CA GLY A 135 7.21 25.74 1.82
C GLY A 135 5.74 25.86 2.23
N TYR A 136 5.40 25.19 3.32
CA TYR A 136 4.10 25.32 3.99
C TYR A 136 4.20 24.88 5.44
N GLU A 137 3.23 25.30 6.25
CA GLU A 137 3.09 24.90 7.63
C GLU A 137 1.61 24.96 8.02
N ILE A 138 1.09 23.87 8.59
CA ILE A 138 -0.22 23.83 9.23
C ILE A 138 -0.01 23.89 10.75
N THR A 139 -0.75 24.77 11.39
CA THR A 139 -0.82 24.96 12.84
C THR A 139 -2.24 24.68 13.33
N GLU A 140 -2.34 23.96 14.45
CA GLU A 140 -3.62 23.70 15.13
C GLU A 140 -3.76 24.61 16.35
N ILE A 141 -4.88 25.34 16.42
CA ILE A 141 -5.27 26.12 17.60
C ILE A 141 -6.64 25.60 18.07
N GLN A 142 -6.67 24.94 19.23
CA GLN A 142 -7.92 24.60 19.88
C GLN A 142 -8.47 25.85 20.57
N GLU A 143 -9.52 26.46 20.00
CA GLU A 143 -10.20 27.57 20.65
C GLU A 143 -10.96 27.06 21.89
N LYS A 144 -10.67 27.65 23.06
CA LYS A 144 -11.47 27.46 24.27
C LYS A 144 -12.80 28.21 24.16
N THR A 145 -13.63 27.86 23.19
CA THR A 145 -15.04 28.29 23.21
C THR A 145 -15.83 27.32 24.08
N ASN A 146 -16.94 27.78 24.67
CA ASN A 146 -17.77 26.98 25.59
C ASN A 146 -18.30 25.66 24.98
N ASN A 147 -18.08 25.41 23.68
CA ASN A 147 -18.30 24.14 23.00
C ASN A 147 -16.95 23.52 22.59
N GLN A 148 -16.55 22.43 23.24
CA GLN A 148 -15.29 21.67 23.04
C GLN A 148 -15.16 20.97 21.65
N ASP A 149 -15.83 21.44 20.60
CA ASP A 149 -16.08 20.64 19.38
C ASP A 149 -15.63 21.29 18.07
N THR A 150 -15.02 22.47 18.12
CA THR A 150 -14.47 23.16 16.95
C THR A 150 -12.96 23.30 17.12
N ILE A 151 -12.20 22.90 16.10
CA ILE A 151 -10.77 23.18 16.01
C ILE A 151 -10.55 24.26 14.96
N ASN A 152 -9.66 25.21 15.23
CA ASN A 152 -9.17 26.13 14.23
C ASN A 152 -7.87 25.57 13.67
N ILE A 153 -7.84 25.32 12.36
CA ILE A 153 -6.63 24.95 11.65
C ILE A 153 -6.20 26.18 10.88
N SER A 154 -4.98 26.64 11.10
CA SER A 154 -4.43 27.79 10.40
C SER A 154 -3.06 27.43 9.87
N GLY A 155 -2.44 28.34 9.14
CA GLY A 155 -1.14 28.07 8.57
C GLY A 155 -0.84 28.96 7.39
N TRP A 156 0.26 28.63 6.72
CA TRP A 156 0.66 29.27 5.49
C TRP A 156 1.12 28.23 4.46
N VAL A 157 0.99 28.56 3.19
CA VAL A 157 1.37 27.70 2.07
C VAL A 157 1.82 28.57 0.90
N LEU A 158 2.96 28.22 0.29
CA LEU A 158 3.55 28.99 -0.80
C LEU A 158 3.95 28.06 -1.96
N GLY A 159 3.26 28.21 -3.09
CA GLY A 159 3.56 27.48 -4.32
C GLY A 159 4.69 28.11 -5.12
N LYS A 160 5.47 27.29 -5.85
CA LYS A 160 6.60 27.73 -6.69
C LYS A 160 6.15 28.28 -8.04
N ASN A 161 5.61 27.37 -8.88
CA ASN A 161 5.27 27.66 -10.27
C ASN A 161 3.82 28.16 -10.43
N SER A 162 2.97 27.87 -9.45
CA SER A 162 1.55 28.18 -9.47
C SER A 162 1.11 28.61 -8.06
N PRO A 163 0.28 29.66 -7.90
CA PRO A 163 -0.21 30.09 -6.59
C PRO A 163 -1.07 29.01 -5.95
N VAL A 164 -0.97 28.84 -4.64
CA VAL A 164 -1.98 28.12 -3.88
C VAL A 164 -3.10 29.08 -3.52
N VAL A 165 -4.31 28.80 -3.96
CA VAL A 165 -5.47 29.70 -3.85
C VAL A 165 -6.48 29.25 -2.79
N ALA A 166 -6.43 27.98 -2.38
CA ALA A 166 -7.32 27.44 -1.37
C ALA A 166 -6.73 26.24 -0.62
N ILE A 167 -7.27 25.98 0.57
CA ILE A 167 -7.08 24.74 1.34
C ILE A 167 -8.41 23.99 1.42
N GLU A 168 -8.36 22.68 1.24
CA GLU A 168 -9.51 21.77 1.35
C GLU A 168 -9.27 20.73 2.45
N ILE A 169 -10.31 20.47 3.26
CA ILE A 169 -10.39 19.28 4.12
C ILE A 169 -11.28 18.26 3.42
N VAL A 170 -10.73 17.06 3.19
CA VAL A 170 -11.34 16.01 2.37
C VAL A 170 -11.51 14.73 3.18
N GLU A 171 -12.64 14.06 2.99
CA GLU A 171 -12.89 12.69 3.45
C GLU A 171 -13.09 11.80 2.22
N LEU A 172 -12.18 10.84 2.02
CA LEU A 172 -12.12 9.97 0.83
C LEU A 172 -12.01 10.80 -0.46
N SER A 173 -13.15 11.20 -1.02
CA SER A 173 -13.28 11.99 -2.25
C SER A 173 -14.24 13.20 -2.11
N SER A 174 -14.81 13.41 -0.92
CA SER A 174 -15.76 14.49 -0.64
C SER A 174 -15.07 15.66 0.06
N ILE A 175 -15.20 16.87 -0.52
CA ILE A 175 -14.71 18.10 0.12
C ILE A 175 -15.66 18.47 1.26
N LEU A 176 -15.19 18.32 2.48
CA LEU A 176 -15.95 18.68 3.69
C LEU A 176 -15.97 20.18 3.91
N LYS A 177 -14.84 20.85 3.63
CA LYS A 177 -14.68 22.29 3.82
C LYS A 177 -13.57 22.81 2.91
N LYS A 178 -13.74 24.04 2.42
CA LYS A 178 -12.77 24.75 1.58
C LYS A 178 -12.65 26.19 2.06
N VAL A 179 -11.43 26.70 2.17
CA VAL A 179 -11.14 28.11 2.49
C VAL A 179 -10.13 28.67 1.51
N SER A 180 -10.21 29.97 1.23
CA SER A 180 -9.22 30.67 0.40
C SER A 180 -7.92 30.90 1.15
N VAL A 181 -6.81 30.89 0.43
CA VAL A 181 -5.51 31.35 0.92
C VAL A 181 -5.40 32.84 0.59
N ASN A 182 -5.72 33.69 1.56
CA ASN A 182 -5.81 35.15 1.38
C ASN A 182 -5.36 35.96 2.60
N GLN A 183 -4.71 35.32 3.58
CA GLN A 183 -4.27 36.00 4.80
C GLN A 183 -2.82 36.48 4.70
N LEU A 184 -2.56 37.65 5.29
CA LEU A 184 -1.25 38.30 5.30
C LEU A 184 -0.29 37.63 6.30
N TYR A 185 0.86 37.15 5.81
CA TYR A 185 1.95 36.59 6.63
C TYR A 185 3.27 37.31 6.32
N SER A 186 3.36 38.57 6.74
CA SER A 186 4.42 39.52 6.36
C SER A 186 5.84 39.15 6.80
N ASP A 187 6.03 38.21 7.73
CA ASP A 187 7.35 37.78 8.18
C ASP A 187 7.88 36.57 7.42
N ILE A 188 7.01 35.65 7.01
CA ILE A 188 7.37 34.51 6.14
C ILE A 188 7.67 35.00 4.73
N ALA A 189 6.88 35.98 4.27
CA ALA A 189 7.11 36.78 3.08
C ALA A 189 8.57 37.24 2.91
N LYS A 190 9.21 37.72 3.98
CA LYS A 190 10.60 38.22 3.96
C LYS A 190 11.62 37.09 3.81
N ARG A 191 11.27 35.85 4.20
CA ARG A 191 12.14 34.68 4.16
C ARG A 191 12.27 34.09 2.74
N TYR A 192 11.32 34.41 1.86
CA TYR A 192 11.30 33.98 0.46
C TYR A 192 11.19 35.18 -0.50
N PRO A 193 12.22 36.03 -0.58
CA PRO A 193 12.18 37.29 -1.35
C PRO A 193 12.07 37.08 -2.87
N GLU A 194 12.39 35.87 -3.36
CA GLU A 194 12.36 35.53 -4.79
C GLU A 194 11.01 34.95 -5.26
N ALA A 195 10.09 34.69 -4.34
CA ALA A 195 8.75 34.26 -4.71
C ALA A 195 7.94 35.46 -5.24
N PRO A 196 7.19 35.35 -6.34
CA PRO A 196 6.47 36.49 -6.92
C PRO A 196 5.15 36.87 -6.20
N GLN A 197 4.67 36.11 -5.21
CA GLN A 197 3.28 36.15 -4.70
C GLN A 197 3.16 36.41 -3.18
N VAL A 198 3.92 37.37 -2.67
CA VAL A 198 4.47 37.29 -1.31
C VAL A 198 3.54 37.71 -0.18
N LYS A 199 2.32 38.21 -0.44
CA LYS A 199 1.52 38.83 0.63
C LYS A 199 0.46 37.91 1.22
N GLU A 200 -0.28 37.18 0.41
CA GLU A 200 -1.50 36.47 0.81
C GLU A 200 -1.30 34.95 0.75
N ILE A 201 -0.60 34.41 1.73
CA ILE A 201 -0.16 33.00 1.77
C ILE A 201 -0.76 32.22 2.94
N GLY A 202 -1.48 32.91 3.82
CA GLY A 202 -2.08 32.32 5.01
C GLY A 202 -3.52 31.85 4.81
N PHE A 203 -3.93 30.88 5.61
CA PHE A 203 -5.30 30.39 5.70
C PHE A 203 -5.70 30.14 7.16
N SER A 204 -7.01 30.15 7.41
CA SER A 204 -7.60 29.72 8.66
C SER A 204 -8.96 29.08 8.39
N ILE A 205 -9.23 27.94 9.02
CA ILE A 205 -10.41 27.12 8.82
C ILE A 205 -10.92 26.61 10.17
N ASP A 206 -12.15 27.02 10.51
CA ASP A 206 -12.89 26.43 11.62
C ASP A 206 -13.54 25.13 11.19
N PHE A 207 -13.22 24.04 11.90
CA PHE A 207 -13.67 22.69 11.58
C PHE A 207 -14.39 22.06 12.77
N GLN A 208 -15.69 21.72 12.59
CA GLN A 208 -16.53 21.11 13.62
C GLN A 208 -16.40 19.58 13.63
N VAL A 209 -16.01 19.03 14.77
CA VAL A 209 -15.60 17.62 14.91
C VAL A 209 -16.78 16.74 15.32
N LYS A 210 -17.75 17.27 16.09
CA LYS A 210 -18.92 16.51 16.60
C LYS A 210 -19.86 15.94 15.54
N LYS A 211 -19.82 16.43 14.30
CA LYS A 211 -20.64 15.89 13.20
C LYS A 211 -20.06 14.63 12.57
N LEU A 212 -18.92 14.14 13.05
CA LEU A 212 -18.10 13.16 12.33
C LEU A 212 -17.84 11.88 13.14
N ARG A 213 -17.71 10.76 12.41
CA ARG A 213 -17.50 9.42 12.98
C ARG A 213 -16.03 9.25 13.40
N PRO A 214 -15.73 8.69 14.59
CA PRO A 214 -14.37 8.63 15.16
C PRO A 214 -13.44 7.56 14.55
N LYS A 215 -13.60 7.22 13.26
CA LYS A 215 -12.87 6.11 12.61
C LYS A 215 -12.12 6.48 11.33
N PHE A 216 -12.10 7.75 10.91
CA PHE A 216 -11.47 8.15 9.65
C PHE A 216 -10.40 9.24 9.85
N ASN A 217 -9.38 9.22 9.00
CA ASN A 217 -8.38 10.28 8.86
C ASN A 217 -8.90 11.27 7.80
N TRP A 218 -8.88 12.57 8.09
CA TRP A 218 -9.23 13.60 7.10
C TRP A 218 -7.97 14.18 6.47
N LEU A 219 -7.98 14.35 5.16
CA LEU A 219 -6.85 14.89 4.41
C LEU A 219 -6.96 16.41 4.32
N ILE A 220 -5.87 17.12 4.57
CA ILE A 220 -5.73 18.55 4.29
C ILE A 220 -4.92 18.67 3.00
N GLN A 221 -5.46 19.34 1.99
CA GLN A 221 -4.77 19.52 0.70
C GLN A 221 -4.78 20.97 0.24
N ALA A 222 -3.68 21.38 -0.39
CA ALA A 222 -3.51 22.65 -1.07
C ALA A 222 -4.08 22.57 -2.49
N VAL A 223 -4.80 23.62 -2.90
CA VAL A 223 -5.36 23.77 -4.25
C VAL A 223 -4.64 24.89 -4.96
N PHE A 224 -3.95 24.56 -6.04
CA PHE A 224 -3.25 25.50 -6.89
C PHE A 224 -4.21 26.21 -7.85
N ALA A 225 -3.81 27.37 -8.39
CA ALA A 225 -4.61 28.15 -9.32
C ALA A 225 -4.86 27.42 -10.65
N ASP A 226 -3.97 26.49 -11.02
CA ASP A 226 -4.13 25.57 -12.16
C ASP A 226 -5.00 24.33 -11.85
N GLU A 227 -5.68 24.33 -10.70
CA GLU A 227 -6.52 23.26 -10.18
C GLU A 227 -5.78 21.99 -9.72
N THR A 228 -4.44 21.99 -9.70
CA THR A 228 -3.66 20.91 -9.07
C THR A 228 -4.00 20.83 -7.58
N ARG A 229 -4.10 19.62 -7.04
CA ARG A 229 -4.35 19.36 -5.62
C ARG A 229 -3.21 18.55 -5.05
N MET A 230 -2.61 19.04 -3.97
CA MET A 230 -1.50 18.36 -3.33
C MET A 230 -1.77 18.24 -1.82
N PRO A 231 -1.75 17.02 -1.25
CA PRO A 231 -1.91 16.84 0.18
C PRO A 231 -0.81 17.55 0.96
N ILE A 232 -1.15 18.27 2.03
CA ILE A 232 -0.18 18.99 2.88
C ILE A 232 -0.28 18.59 4.36
N GLY A 233 -1.28 17.79 4.72
CA GLY A 233 -1.41 17.26 6.08
C GLY A 233 -2.64 16.40 6.27
N CYS A 234 -2.90 16.01 7.51
CA CYS A 234 -4.10 15.26 7.87
C CYS A 234 -4.57 15.56 9.31
N ILE A 235 -5.86 15.36 9.56
CA ILE A 235 -6.49 15.44 10.88
C ILE A 235 -6.82 14.00 11.30
N ARG A 236 -6.35 13.60 12.48
CA ARG A 236 -6.57 12.26 13.03
C ARG A 236 -7.22 12.34 14.40
N THR A 237 -8.05 11.35 14.73
CA THR A 237 -8.57 11.17 16.09
C THR A 237 -7.74 10.12 16.80
N ASN A 238 -6.97 10.55 17.80
CA ASN A 238 -6.28 9.63 18.69
C ASN A 238 -7.11 9.46 19.96
N ASN A 239 -7.51 8.23 20.26
CA ASN A 239 -7.91 7.88 21.62
C ASN A 239 -6.65 7.89 22.49
N THR A 240 -6.25 9.06 22.99
CA THR A 240 -5.10 9.15 23.88
C THR A 240 -5.53 8.73 25.28
N LYS A 241 -5.14 7.52 25.66
CA LYS A 241 -4.73 7.33 27.05
C LYS A 241 -3.52 8.23 27.26
N SER A 242 -3.59 9.18 28.18
CA SER A 242 -2.36 9.76 28.73
C SER A 242 -1.51 8.58 29.23
N LEU A 243 -0.39 8.33 28.55
CA LEU A 243 0.50 7.24 28.90
C LEU A 243 1.32 7.69 30.10
N ASN A 244 0.85 7.34 31.30
CA ASN A 244 1.71 7.28 32.48
C ASN A 244 2.83 6.29 32.16
N ILE A 245 4.04 6.81 31.87
CA ILE A 245 5.23 5.97 31.71
C ILE A 245 5.47 5.28 33.06
N ARG A 246 5.26 3.97 33.08
CA ARG A 246 5.39 3.16 34.30
C ARG A 246 6.82 3.22 34.82
N ALA A 247 6.99 3.31 36.13
CA ALA A 247 8.29 3.31 36.78
C ALA A 247 9.02 1.96 36.70
N THR A 248 8.29 0.89 36.39
CA THR A 248 8.79 -0.49 36.30
C THR A 248 8.78 -0.96 34.85
N PRO A 249 9.86 -1.61 34.36
CA PRO A 249 9.91 -2.17 33.01
C PRO A 249 8.81 -3.22 32.81
N LEU A 250 8.32 -3.33 31.57
CA LEU A 250 7.34 -4.35 31.18
C LEU A 250 8.04 -5.67 30.81
N LEU A 251 8.84 -6.20 31.74
CA LEU A 251 9.50 -7.51 31.63
C LEU A 251 8.90 -8.48 32.65
N THR A 252 9.23 -9.76 32.56
CA THR A 252 8.89 -10.74 33.61
C THR A 252 9.62 -10.43 34.93
N GLU A 253 9.02 -10.80 36.07
CA GLU A 253 9.58 -10.50 37.39
C GLU A 253 10.97 -11.12 37.59
N GLU A 254 11.19 -12.33 37.08
CA GLU A 254 12.49 -13.00 37.13
C GLU A 254 13.55 -12.29 36.27
N ALA A 255 13.17 -11.80 35.09
CA ALA A 255 14.07 -11.02 34.25
C ALA A 255 14.47 -9.69 34.92
N ILE A 256 13.52 -9.02 35.60
CA ILE A 256 13.80 -7.81 36.38
C ILE A 256 14.81 -8.11 37.48
N LYS A 257 14.56 -9.14 38.31
CA LYS A 257 15.48 -9.55 39.39
C LYS A 257 16.86 -9.91 38.86
N PHE A 258 16.93 -10.60 37.72
CA PHE A 258 18.19 -10.93 37.06
C PHE A 258 18.96 -9.66 36.65
N LEU A 259 18.29 -8.73 35.96
CA LEU A 259 18.90 -7.47 35.51
C LEU A 259 19.37 -6.60 36.67
N GLU A 260 18.61 -6.51 37.76
CA GLU A 260 19.02 -5.80 38.99
C GLU A 260 20.30 -6.38 39.56
N ASN A 261 20.38 -7.71 39.72
CA ASN A 261 21.57 -8.37 40.23
C ASN A 261 22.76 -8.21 39.30
N PHE A 262 22.56 -8.39 37.98
CA PHE A 262 23.60 -8.24 36.96
C PHE A 262 24.19 -6.84 36.96
N LEU A 263 23.35 -5.79 36.93
CA LEU A 263 23.82 -4.39 36.87
C LEU A 263 24.32 -3.90 38.23
N LYS A 264 23.82 -4.44 39.36
CA LYS A 264 24.40 -4.17 40.69
C LYS A 264 25.83 -4.68 40.80
N GLN A 265 26.12 -5.85 40.22
CA GLN A 265 27.47 -6.41 40.16
C GLN A 265 28.35 -5.72 39.11
N LYS A 266 27.74 -5.25 38.01
CA LYS A 266 28.41 -4.59 36.88
C LYS A 266 27.83 -3.21 36.58
N PRO A 267 27.98 -2.21 37.47
CA PRO A 267 27.35 -0.89 37.31
C PRO A 267 27.88 -0.07 36.11
N TYR A 268 29.01 -0.50 35.54
CA TYR A 268 29.62 0.08 34.33
C TYR A 268 29.37 -0.74 33.06
N ALA A 269 28.53 -1.79 33.13
CA ALA A 269 28.15 -2.58 31.97
C ALA A 269 27.60 -1.68 30.86
N LYS A 270 28.10 -1.86 29.63
CA LYS A 270 27.59 -1.18 28.45
C LYS A 270 26.28 -1.84 28.03
N VAL A 271 25.19 -1.08 28.09
CA VAL A 271 23.84 -1.56 27.84
C VAL A 271 23.28 -0.91 26.57
N LEU A 272 22.78 -1.73 25.66
CA LEU A 272 22.00 -1.29 24.51
C LEU A 272 20.54 -1.73 24.68
N GLU A 273 19.60 -0.82 24.47
CA GLU A 273 18.17 -1.09 24.49
C GLU A 273 17.56 -0.69 23.15
N PHE A 274 16.82 -1.62 22.53
CA PHE A 274 15.96 -1.33 21.39
C PHE A 274 14.52 -1.18 21.87
N GLY A 275 13.94 0.00 21.69
CA GLY A 275 12.63 0.39 22.22
C GLY A 275 12.77 1.09 23.57
N SER A 276 12.53 2.41 23.60
CA SER A 276 12.68 3.21 24.82
C SER A 276 11.38 3.29 25.62
N GLY A 277 11.46 3.57 26.93
CA GLY A 277 10.26 3.70 27.76
C GLY A 277 10.53 3.71 29.26
N GLY A 278 9.66 3.06 30.01
CA GLY A 278 9.82 2.89 31.47
C GLY A 278 11.08 2.10 31.83
N SER A 279 11.44 1.12 31.00
CA SER A 279 12.70 0.36 31.10
C SER A 279 13.93 1.26 30.97
N THR A 280 13.93 2.23 30.05
CA THR A 280 15.02 3.20 29.92
C THR A 280 15.25 4.00 31.21
N ILE A 281 14.17 4.55 31.77
CA ILE A 281 14.24 5.32 33.02
C ILE A 281 14.71 4.42 34.17
N TRP A 282 14.23 3.19 34.23
CA TRP A 282 14.62 2.22 35.24
C TRP A 282 16.10 1.80 35.10
N LEU A 283 16.55 1.43 33.91
CA LEU A 283 17.94 1.05 33.60
C LEU A 283 18.93 2.18 33.89
N SER A 284 18.56 3.43 33.60
CA SER A 284 19.40 4.61 33.87
C SER A 284 19.76 4.78 35.35
N LYS A 285 19.01 4.17 36.28
CA LYS A 285 19.31 4.17 37.71
C LYS A 285 20.34 3.10 38.10
N LEU A 286 20.52 2.08 37.24
CA LEU A 286 21.31 0.87 37.52
C LEU A 286 22.64 0.83 36.78
N THR A 287 22.73 1.43 35.60
CA THR A 287 23.98 1.51 34.81
C THR A 287 24.34 2.95 34.46
N LYS A 288 25.64 3.21 34.28
CA LYS A 288 26.18 4.48 33.79
C LYS A 288 26.35 4.55 32.26
N ASN A 289 26.24 3.42 31.56
CA ASN A 289 26.52 3.32 30.12
C ASN A 289 25.30 2.77 29.38
N LEU A 290 24.21 3.54 29.33
CA LEU A 290 22.97 3.16 28.65
C LEU A 290 22.81 3.89 27.32
N THR A 291 22.63 3.14 26.24
CA THR A 291 22.16 3.62 24.95
C THR A 291 20.77 3.03 24.67
N SER A 292 19.77 3.88 24.42
CA SER A 292 18.41 3.45 24.11
C SER A 292 17.98 4.00 22.75
N ILE A 293 17.51 3.11 21.86
CA ILE A 293 17.13 3.48 20.49
C ILE A 293 15.62 3.46 20.36
N GLU A 294 15.06 4.59 19.90
CA GLU A 294 13.63 4.79 19.68
C GLU A 294 13.36 5.17 18.23
N HIS A 295 12.26 4.67 17.67
CA HIS A 295 11.82 4.96 16.31
C HIS A 295 10.69 5.98 16.24
N ASP A 296 9.83 6.02 17.27
CA ASP A 296 8.71 6.95 17.32
C ASP A 296 9.18 8.31 17.87
N GLY A 297 9.15 9.35 17.02
CA GLY A 297 9.61 10.68 17.40
C GLY A 297 8.82 11.31 18.55
N LYS A 298 7.50 11.07 18.64
CA LYS A 298 6.67 11.61 19.73
C LYS A 298 6.99 10.92 21.05
N TRP A 299 7.08 9.59 21.05
CA TRP A 299 7.44 8.78 22.21
C TRP A 299 8.87 9.07 22.67
N PHE A 300 9.83 9.20 21.74
CA PHE A 300 11.20 9.62 22.02
C PHE A 300 11.24 10.93 22.82
N GLN A 301 10.51 11.95 22.37
CA GLN A 301 10.45 13.24 23.08
C GLN A 301 9.83 13.08 24.47
N GLN A 302 8.80 12.26 24.61
CA GLN A 302 8.16 12.00 25.91
C GLN A 302 9.13 11.30 26.88
N VAL A 303 9.82 10.24 26.45
CA VAL A 303 10.79 9.52 27.27
C VAL A 303 11.97 10.41 27.63
N LYS A 304 12.50 11.18 26.67
CA LYS A 304 13.58 12.16 26.89
C LYS A 304 13.20 13.20 27.94
N ASN A 305 12.00 13.78 27.84
CA ASN A 305 11.48 14.74 28.81
C ASN A 305 11.29 14.11 30.20
N GLN A 306 10.89 12.84 30.28
CA GLN A 306 10.79 12.15 31.57
C GLN A 306 12.15 11.89 32.20
N ILE A 307 13.15 11.44 31.43
CA ILE A 307 14.52 11.25 31.92
C ILE A 307 15.05 12.56 32.54
N GLN A 308 14.84 13.70 31.87
CA GLN A 308 15.25 15.02 32.36
C GLN A 308 14.58 15.43 33.67
N LYS A 309 13.36 14.95 33.95
CA LYS A 309 12.63 15.25 35.19
C LYS A 309 13.08 14.40 36.38
N GLN A 310 13.80 13.29 36.16
CA GLN A 310 14.23 12.40 37.22
C GLN A 310 15.53 12.89 37.85
N LYS A 311 15.57 12.98 39.20
CA LYS A 311 16.75 13.48 39.93
C LYS A 311 17.88 12.44 40.11
N ASN A 312 17.58 11.15 39.95
CA ASN A 312 18.48 10.03 40.31
C ASN A 312 18.81 9.11 39.12
N CYS A 313 18.88 9.65 37.90
CA CYS A 313 19.21 8.88 36.70
C CYS A 313 20.63 9.23 36.22
N ASN A 314 21.41 8.22 35.83
CA ASN A 314 22.64 8.44 35.08
C ASN A 314 22.30 8.95 33.66
N PRO A 315 23.24 9.64 32.97
CA PRO A 315 23.04 10.07 31.59
C PRO A 315 22.68 8.89 30.68
N VAL A 316 21.71 9.11 29.80
CA VAL A 316 21.25 8.13 28.81
C VAL A 316 21.56 8.67 27.41
N ASP A 317 22.26 7.88 26.60
CA ASP A 317 22.43 8.13 25.17
C ASP A 317 21.18 7.64 24.42
N ILE A 318 20.10 8.43 24.53
CA ILE A 318 18.84 8.14 23.84
C ILE A 318 18.88 8.67 22.40
N LYS A 319 18.64 7.79 21.42
CA LYS A 319 18.70 8.12 19.99
C LYS A 319 17.37 7.90 19.30
N LEU A 320 16.94 8.91 18.54
CA LEU A 320 15.87 8.75 17.57
C LEU A 320 16.46 8.18 16.27
N SER A 321 15.94 7.05 15.82
CA SER A 321 16.34 6.39 14.58
C SER A 321 15.11 5.82 13.89
N ALA A 322 14.84 6.30 12.68
CA ALA A 322 13.76 5.77 11.86
C ALA A 322 13.96 4.28 11.55
N ARG A 323 12.85 3.59 11.26
CA ARG A 323 12.90 2.18 10.86
C ARG A 323 13.50 2.05 9.45
N PRO A 324 14.28 0.98 9.17
CA PRO A 324 14.65 -0.08 10.10
C PRO A 324 15.84 0.33 10.99
N TYR A 325 15.64 0.41 12.30
CA TYR A 325 16.57 1.07 13.22
C TYR A 325 17.67 0.17 13.78
N HIS A 326 17.67 -1.12 13.41
CA HIS A 326 18.78 -2.04 13.71
C HIS A 326 20.09 -1.66 13.01
N THR A 327 20.05 -0.85 11.94
CA THR A 327 21.26 -0.35 11.23
C THR A 327 22.17 0.49 12.14
N ILE A 328 21.64 1.04 13.24
CA ILE A 328 22.44 1.69 14.28
C ILE A 328 23.54 0.76 14.83
N CYS A 329 23.34 -0.57 14.77
CA CYS A 329 24.32 -1.58 15.17
C CYS A 329 25.64 -1.44 14.41
N GLU A 330 25.62 -0.98 13.16
CA GLU A 330 26.82 -0.82 12.33
C GLU A 330 27.75 0.30 12.85
N LYS A 331 27.21 1.20 13.67
CA LYS A 331 27.98 2.29 14.29
C LYS A 331 28.72 1.87 15.55
N PHE A 332 28.49 0.64 16.04
CA PHE A 332 29.14 0.11 17.22
C PHE A 332 30.20 -0.93 16.84
N PRO A 333 31.34 -0.98 17.56
CA PRO A 333 32.30 -2.07 17.40
C PRO A 333 31.67 -3.43 17.73
N GLU A 334 32.21 -4.49 17.14
CA GLU A 334 31.91 -5.85 17.58
C GLU A 334 32.36 -6.06 19.04
N GLU A 335 31.67 -6.97 19.74
CA GLU A 335 31.95 -7.31 21.14
C GLU A 335 32.06 -6.10 22.08
N PHE A 336 31.16 -5.13 21.89
CA PHE A 336 31.16 -3.88 22.63
C PHE A 336 30.23 -3.86 23.84
N PHE A 337 29.08 -4.51 23.77
CA PHE A 337 28.05 -4.47 24.82
C PHE A 337 28.12 -5.67 25.77
N ASP A 338 27.81 -5.41 27.04
CA ASP A 338 27.70 -6.43 28.09
C ASP A 338 26.26 -6.96 28.20
N LEU A 339 25.29 -6.12 27.85
CA LEU A 339 23.86 -6.42 27.86
C LEU A 339 23.16 -5.74 26.69
N ILE A 340 22.34 -6.47 25.96
CA ILE A 340 21.47 -5.93 24.92
C ILE A 340 20.03 -6.38 25.17
N ILE A 341 19.09 -5.45 25.21
CA ILE A 341 17.66 -5.70 25.42
C ILE A 341 16.87 -5.34 24.16
N VAL A 342 16.06 -6.27 23.69
CA VAL A 342 15.22 -6.12 22.50
C VAL A 342 13.75 -6.11 22.93
N ASP A 343 13.16 -4.91 23.06
CA ASP A 343 11.76 -4.70 23.45
C ASP A 343 11.02 -3.69 22.54
N GLY A 344 11.57 -3.35 21.37
CA GLY A 344 11.00 -2.36 20.46
C GLY A 344 10.22 -2.95 19.27
N ARG A 345 10.38 -2.32 18.09
CA ARG A 345 9.96 -2.83 16.78
C ARG A 345 11.11 -3.58 16.10
N ASP A 346 10.85 -4.21 14.96
CA ASP A 346 11.87 -4.95 14.19
C ASP A 346 12.69 -5.95 15.03
N ARG A 347 12.09 -6.52 16.09
CA ARG A 347 12.81 -7.21 17.17
C ARG A 347 13.80 -8.26 16.67
N MET A 348 13.43 -9.11 15.69
CA MET A 348 14.37 -10.11 15.16
C MET A 348 15.56 -9.50 14.44
N LYS A 349 15.37 -8.42 13.67
CA LYS A 349 16.49 -7.73 13.01
C LYS A 349 17.42 -7.08 14.03
N CYS A 350 16.85 -6.46 15.06
CA CYS A 350 17.63 -5.94 16.20
C CYS A 350 18.36 -7.08 16.92
N PHE A 351 17.69 -8.20 17.16
CA PHE A 351 18.25 -9.37 17.83
C PHE A 351 19.43 -9.97 17.05
N GLU A 352 19.25 -10.23 15.76
CA GLU A 352 20.29 -10.74 14.86
C GLU A 352 21.49 -9.79 14.76
N ALA A 353 21.24 -8.50 14.55
CA ALA A 353 22.30 -7.49 14.49
C ALA A 353 23.06 -7.35 15.81
N SER A 354 22.44 -7.70 16.94
CA SER A 354 23.04 -7.63 18.28
C SER A 354 24.03 -8.76 18.57
N ILE A 355 23.96 -9.88 17.86
CA ILE A 355 24.76 -11.09 18.14
C ILE A 355 26.27 -10.77 18.11
N LYS A 356 26.72 -10.07 17.05
CA LYS A 356 28.14 -9.69 16.89
C LYS A 356 28.60 -8.58 17.83
N LEU A 357 27.67 -7.76 18.32
CA LEU A 357 27.99 -6.64 19.20
C LEU A 357 28.16 -7.06 20.66
N LEU A 358 27.74 -8.28 21.01
CA LEU A 358 27.77 -8.76 22.38
C LEU A 358 29.13 -9.39 22.71
N LYS A 359 29.70 -8.99 23.85
CA LYS A 359 30.92 -9.59 24.40
C LYS A 359 30.74 -11.06 24.75
N PRO A 360 31.82 -11.86 24.77
CA PRO A 360 31.81 -13.17 25.43
C PRO A 360 31.31 -13.04 26.88
N GLY A 361 30.37 -13.89 27.27
CA GLY A 361 29.69 -13.83 28.56
C GLY A 361 28.64 -12.72 28.71
N GLY A 362 28.41 -11.89 27.68
CA GLY A 362 27.36 -10.88 27.65
C GLY A 362 25.96 -11.48 27.47
N ILE A 363 24.93 -10.68 27.74
CA ILE A 363 23.52 -11.10 27.72
C ILE A 363 22.75 -10.45 26.57
N LEU A 364 22.03 -11.25 25.78
CA LEU A 364 21.05 -10.77 24.81
C LEU A 364 19.65 -11.18 25.26
N MET A 365 18.77 -10.20 25.51
CA MET A 365 17.43 -10.39 26.06
C MET A 365 16.37 -10.00 25.03
N LEU A 366 15.33 -10.83 24.92
CA LEU A 366 14.18 -10.62 24.03
C LEU A 366 12.89 -10.68 24.84
N ASP A 367 12.11 -9.60 24.80
CA ASP A 367 10.79 -9.57 25.42
C ASP A 367 9.67 -9.95 24.44
N ASP A 368 8.48 -10.26 24.96
CA ASP A 368 7.35 -10.89 24.23
C ASP A 368 7.77 -12.11 23.40
N ALA A 369 8.70 -12.90 23.91
CA ALA A 369 9.32 -14.02 23.21
C ALA A 369 8.36 -15.21 22.97
N GLN A 370 7.15 -15.17 23.52
CA GLN A 370 6.08 -16.15 23.24
C GLN A 370 5.54 -16.05 21.81
N ARG A 371 5.73 -14.92 21.12
CA ARG A 371 5.20 -14.73 19.76
C ARG A 371 5.89 -15.69 18.80
N GLU A 372 5.08 -16.37 17.98
CA GLU A 372 5.55 -17.42 17.05
C GLU A 372 6.68 -16.97 16.13
N ARG A 373 6.61 -15.74 15.61
CA ARG A 373 7.66 -15.13 14.77
C ARG A 373 9.03 -14.98 15.43
N TYR A 374 9.16 -15.25 16.74
CA TYR A 374 10.41 -15.20 17.50
C TYR A 374 10.96 -16.57 17.89
N LYS A 375 10.29 -17.67 17.49
CA LYS A 375 10.79 -19.04 17.73
C LYS A 375 12.21 -19.23 17.17
N GLN A 376 12.50 -18.65 16.00
CA GLN A 376 13.80 -18.71 15.34
C GLN A 376 14.97 -18.15 16.18
N ALA A 377 14.71 -17.35 17.22
CA ALA A 377 15.76 -16.83 18.10
C ALA A 377 16.50 -17.94 18.87
N GLN A 378 15.80 -19.05 19.19
CA GLN A 378 16.42 -20.19 19.87
C GLN A 378 17.37 -20.95 18.94
N ASP A 379 16.96 -21.15 17.69
CA ASP A 379 17.78 -21.86 16.69
C ASP A 379 19.05 -21.07 16.36
N LEU A 380 18.95 -19.73 16.29
CA LEU A 380 20.09 -18.84 16.02
C LEU A 380 21.19 -18.91 17.10
N LEU A 381 20.81 -19.17 18.35
CA LEU A 381 21.70 -19.13 19.51
C LEU A 381 21.70 -20.45 20.27
N ILE A 382 21.64 -21.56 19.54
CA ILE A 382 21.56 -22.92 20.11
C ILE A 382 22.75 -23.25 21.02
N ASP A 383 23.93 -22.69 20.73
CA ASP A 383 25.17 -22.92 21.48
C ASP A 383 25.35 -21.98 22.69
N TRP A 384 24.37 -21.09 22.93
CA TRP A 384 24.43 -20.13 24.03
C TRP A 384 23.61 -20.61 25.22
N GLN A 385 23.99 -20.22 26.44
CA GLN A 385 23.21 -20.57 27.61
C GLN A 385 21.87 -19.84 27.58
N PHE A 386 20.79 -20.60 27.53
CA PHE A 386 19.43 -20.08 27.34
C PHE A 386 18.64 -20.08 28.65
N THR A 387 17.94 -18.99 28.94
CA THR A 387 16.99 -18.91 30.07
C THR A 387 15.64 -18.39 29.59
N LYS A 388 14.58 -19.03 30.08
CA LYS A 388 13.18 -18.73 29.78
C LYS A 388 12.44 -18.37 31.07
N THR A 389 11.77 -17.23 31.08
CA THR A 389 10.89 -16.83 32.19
C THR A 389 9.51 -16.44 31.68
N VAL A 390 8.51 -16.65 32.53
CA VAL A 390 7.09 -16.42 32.21
C VAL A 390 6.44 -15.79 33.43
N SER A 391 5.80 -14.64 33.25
CA SER A 391 4.99 -14.00 34.29
C SER A 391 3.65 -13.59 33.68
N LYS A 392 2.57 -14.20 34.18
CA LYS A 392 1.21 -14.10 33.59
C LYS A 392 1.24 -14.51 32.11
N ASN A 393 0.97 -13.57 31.20
CA ASN A 393 0.95 -13.79 29.75
C ASN A 393 2.19 -13.22 29.02
N ARG A 394 3.23 -12.82 29.75
CA ARG A 394 4.46 -12.24 29.18
C ARG A 394 5.62 -13.22 29.32
N HIS A 395 6.38 -13.36 28.26
CA HIS A 395 7.58 -14.19 28.24
C HIS A 395 8.79 -13.31 27.90
N THR A 396 9.79 -13.32 28.75
CA THR A 396 11.08 -12.67 28.50
C THR A 396 12.13 -13.77 28.46
N TYR A 397 12.84 -13.91 27.34
CA TYR A 397 13.90 -14.90 27.20
C TYR A 397 15.25 -14.19 27.10
N TRP A 398 16.33 -14.83 27.54
CA TRP A 398 17.67 -14.32 27.28
C TRP A 398 18.68 -15.43 27.08
N TRP A 399 19.75 -15.06 26.37
CA TRP A 399 20.88 -15.92 26.07
C TRP A 399 22.17 -15.28 26.58
N GLN A 400 23.07 -16.10 27.11
CA GLN A 400 24.41 -15.68 27.48
C GLN A 400 25.42 -16.24 26.49
N LYS A 401 26.23 -15.35 25.89
CA LYS A 401 27.26 -15.71 24.91
C LYS A 401 28.32 -16.58 25.56
N THR A 402 28.56 -17.76 24.98
CA THR A 402 29.54 -18.72 25.50
C THR A 402 30.95 -18.13 25.49
N LEU A 403 31.70 -18.31 26.59
CA LEU A 403 33.10 -17.93 26.68
C LEU A 403 33.91 -18.89 25.80
N GLN A 404 34.51 -18.43 24.70
CA GLN A 404 35.45 -19.25 23.94
C GLN A 404 36.65 -19.58 24.84
N LYS A 405 36.85 -20.87 25.14
CA LYS A 405 38.14 -21.35 25.67
C LYS A 405 39.15 -21.25 24.54
N ILE A 406 40.14 -20.38 24.68
CA ILE A 406 41.34 -20.43 23.85
C ILE A 406 42.07 -21.73 24.21
N THR A 407 41.93 -22.76 23.39
CA THR A 407 42.81 -23.93 23.41
C THR A 407 43.92 -23.72 22.38
N ASN A 408 45.16 -23.82 22.85
CA ASN A 408 46.38 -23.61 22.09
C ASN A 408 46.50 -24.48 20.83
N ILE A 409 47.21 -23.91 19.86
CA ILE A 409 47.52 -24.38 18.51
C ILE A 409 48.33 -25.68 18.50
N GLU A 410 48.09 -26.56 17.51
CA GLU A 410 49.17 -27.30 16.84
C GLU A 410 49.24 -26.94 15.34
N PRO A 411 50.43 -26.87 14.71
CA PRO A 411 50.63 -26.28 13.39
C PRO A 411 50.80 -27.32 12.27
N ASN A 412 50.50 -26.85 11.05
CA ASN A 412 50.84 -27.37 9.72
C ASN A 412 49.95 -28.46 9.08
N GLN A 413 49.31 -28.08 7.98
CA GLN A 413 49.86 -28.39 6.65
C GLN A 413 49.50 -27.33 5.58
N SER A 414 50.56 -26.70 5.08
CA SER A 414 50.79 -26.01 3.79
C SER A 414 49.72 -25.12 3.16
N LEU A 415 50.01 -23.81 3.23
CA LEU A 415 49.59 -22.77 2.29
C LEU A 415 50.33 -22.89 0.96
N THR A 416 49.60 -22.92 -0.15
CA THR A 416 50.05 -22.36 -1.43
C THR A 416 48.92 -21.61 -2.12
N ASN A 417 48.97 -20.28 -1.98
CA ASN A 417 48.49 -19.23 -2.87
C ASN A 417 47.30 -19.52 -3.82
N GLN A 418 46.10 -19.08 -3.40
CA GLN A 418 45.22 -18.37 -4.31
C GLN A 418 44.81 -17.04 -3.67
N LYS A 419 45.11 -15.95 -4.39
CA LYS A 419 44.81 -14.58 -4.03
C LYS A 419 43.34 -14.44 -3.64
N GLN A 420 43.11 -13.85 -2.48
CA GLN A 420 41.82 -13.30 -2.06
C GLN A 420 41.27 -12.36 -3.13
N ILE A 421 40.19 -12.79 -3.77
CA ILE A 421 39.17 -11.86 -4.24
C ILE A 421 38.20 -11.73 -3.08
N PHE A 422 38.13 -10.53 -2.51
CA PHE A 422 37.09 -10.18 -1.54
C PHE A 422 35.72 -10.40 -2.19
N HIS A 423 35.01 -11.46 -1.81
CA HIS A 423 33.60 -11.58 -2.13
C HIS A 423 32.86 -10.53 -1.29
N LYS A 424 32.48 -9.45 -1.98
CA LYS A 424 31.48 -8.46 -1.60
C LYS A 424 30.29 -9.20 -0.96
N SER A 425 29.90 -8.81 0.24
CA SER A 425 28.70 -9.32 0.93
C SER A 425 27.50 -9.28 -0.02
N GLU A 426 26.90 -10.44 -0.32
CA GLU A 426 25.78 -10.55 -1.24
C GLU A 426 24.60 -9.70 -0.75
N GLU A 427 24.35 -8.59 -1.45
CA GLU A 427 23.09 -7.84 -1.35
C GLU A 427 21.95 -8.79 -1.71
N SER A 428 20.99 -8.95 -0.80
CA SER A 428 19.86 -9.85 -1.04
C SER A 428 19.06 -9.38 -2.26
N ALA A 429 18.81 -10.28 -3.21
CA ALA A 429 18.15 -9.99 -4.49
C ALA A 429 16.86 -9.17 -4.33
N VAL A 430 16.75 -8.07 -5.09
CA VAL A 430 15.53 -7.24 -5.13
C VAL A 430 14.53 -7.87 -6.09
N ILE A 431 13.29 -8.06 -5.64
CA ILE A 431 12.22 -8.71 -6.41
C ILE A 431 11.09 -7.69 -6.60
N ALA A 432 10.63 -7.51 -7.84
CA ALA A 432 9.46 -6.70 -8.13
C ALA A 432 8.38 -7.51 -8.86
N GLY A 433 7.13 -7.30 -8.46
CA GLY A 433 5.95 -7.76 -9.17
C GLY A 433 5.52 -6.73 -10.20
N VAL A 434 5.19 -7.17 -11.41
CA VAL A 434 4.64 -6.31 -12.46
C VAL A 434 3.32 -6.89 -12.92
N SER A 435 2.28 -6.06 -13.00
CA SER A 435 0.96 -6.51 -13.44
C SER A 435 0.25 -5.46 -14.27
N MET A 436 -0.66 -5.93 -15.13
CA MET A 436 -1.61 -5.10 -15.85
C MET A 436 -3.01 -5.67 -15.61
N VAL A 437 -3.91 -4.84 -15.11
CA VAL A 437 -5.20 -5.26 -14.54
C VAL A 437 -6.37 -4.50 -15.17
N LYS A 438 -7.55 -5.11 -15.20
CA LYS A 438 -8.80 -4.52 -15.71
C LYS A 438 -9.98 -5.19 -15.01
N ASP A 439 -10.72 -4.43 -14.21
CA ASP A 439 -11.92 -4.87 -13.49
C ASP A 439 -11.73 -6.14 -12.64
N GLU A 440 -10.82 -6.08 -11.67
CA GLU A 440 -10.46 -7.17 -10.77
C GLU A 440 -10.63 -6.73 -9.29
N GLU A 441 -11.63 -5.87 -8.99
CA GLU A 441 -11.91 -5.35 -7.63
C GLU A 441 -12.11 -6.46 -6.59
N ASP A 442 -12.58 -7.62 -7.01
CA ASP A 442 -12.89 -8.74 -6.13
C ASP A 442 -11.65 -9.51 -5.64
N ILE A 443 -10.49 -9.33 -6.29
CA ILE A 443 -9.28 -10.11 -5.96
C ILE A 443 -7.99 -9.29 -5.86
N ILE A 444 -7.85 -8.16 -6.56
CA ILE A 444 -6.54 -7.52 -6.75
C ILE A 444 -5.82 -7.19 -5.43
N TYR A 445 -6.56 -6.70 -4.43
CA TYR A 445 -6.03 -6.44 -3.09
C TYR A 445 -5.42 -7.72 -2.48
N TYR A 446 -6.13 -8.84 -2.54
CA TYR A 446 -5.69 -10.11 -1.95
C TYR A 446 -4.51 -10.71 -2.72
N THR A 447 -4.47 -10.52 -4.03
CA THR A 447 -3.32 -10.92 -4.86
C THR A 447 -2.07 -10.15 -4.49
N LEU A 448 -2.17 -8.82 -4.38
CA LEU A 448 -1.05 -7.98 -3.95
C LEU A 448 -0.59 -8.34 -2.53
N ALA A 449 -1.51 -8.49 -1.59
CA ALA A 449 -1.22 -8.93 -0.23
C ALA A 449 -0.59 -10.34 -0.17
N GLY A 450 -1.07 -11.27 -0.98
CA GLY A 450 -0.54 -12.62 -1.09
C GLY A 450 0.92 -12.63 -1.59
N ASN A 451 1.19 -11.92 -2.68
CA ASN A 451 2.54 -11.77 -3.23
C ASN A 451 3.46 -11.00 -2.27
N TYR A 452 2.95 -9.99 -1.56
CA TYR A 452 3.68 -9.26 -0.52
C TYR A 452 4.13 -10.17 0.62
N ARG A 453 3.24 -11.06 1.09
CA ARG A 453 3.56 -12.06 2.12
C ARG A 453 4.66 -13.04 1.69
N GLN A 454 4.85 -13.27 0.39
CA GLN A 454 5.97 -14.07 -0.11
C GLN A 454 7.30 -13.31 -0.15
N GLY A 455 7.30 -11.99 0.09
CA GLY A 455 8.50 -11.16 0.14
C GLY A 455 8.69 -10.24 -1.07
N ILE A 456 7.68 -10.12 -1.95
CA ILE A 456 7.68 -9.11 -3.02
C ILE A 456 7.19 -7.79 -2.44
N THR A 457 8.07 -6.83 -2.24
CA THR A 457 7.72 -5.54 -1.60
C THR A 457 7.63 -4.38 -2.60
N LYS A 458 7.81 -4.66 -3.89
CA LYS A 458 7.86 -3.67 -4.96
C LYS A 458 6.88 -4.08 -6.05
N PHE A 459 5.96 -3.19 -6.42
CA PHE A 459 4.90 -3.47 -7.39
C PHE A 459 4.78 -2.35 -8.40
N VAL A 460 4.79 -2.69 -9.69
CA VAL A 460 4.34 -1.79 -10.75
C VAL A 460 3.01 -2.34 -11.28
N VAL A 461 1.93 -1.58 -11.10
CA VAL A 461 0.58 -2.01 -11.47
C VAL A 461 0.02 -1.05 -12.50
N LEU A 462 -0.20 -1.55 -13.70
CA LEU A 462 -0.86 -0.84 -14.79
C LEU A 462 -2.37 -1.10 -14.69
N ASP A 463 -3.13 -0.13 -14.21
CA ASP A 463 -4.58 -0.19 -14.24
C ASP A 463 -5.09 0.26 -15.62
N HIS A 464 -5.48 -0.71 -16.43
CA HIS A 464 -5.83 -0.52 -17.83
C HIS A 464 -7.32 -0.22 -17.96
N LEU A 465 -7.71 1.06 -17.83
CA LEU A 465 -9.09 1.52 -18.01
C LEU A 465 -10.12 0.76 -17.14
N SER A 466 -9.80 0.39 -15.89
CA SER A 466 -10.81 -0.19 -15.00
C SER A 466 -12.03 0.72 -14.82
N SER A 467 -13.18 0.09 -14.69
CA SER A 467 -14.50 0.70 -14.59
C SER A 467 -15.24 0.33 -13.30
N ASP A 468 -14.61 -0.51 -12.47
CA ASP A 468 -15.02 -0.89 -11.13
C ASP A 468 -14.06 -0.28 -10.09
N LYS A 469 -14.04 -0.78 -8.84
CA LYS A 469 -13.17 -0.27 -7.78
C LYS A 469 -11.74 -0.83 -7.79
N THR A 470 -11.27 -1.43 -8.89
CA THR A 470 -9.91 -2.00 -8.98
C THR A 470 -8.83 -1.01 -8.53
N THR A 471 -8.90 0.24 -9.01
CA THR A 471 -7.95 1.29 -8.64
C THR A 471 -7.95 1.56 -7.13
N ASP A 472 -9.14 1.61 -6.53
CA ASP A 472 -9.32 1.89 -5.11
C ASP A 472 -8.82 0.72 -4.24
N GLU A 473 -8.99 -0.52 -4.69
CA GLU A 473 -8.46 -1.70 -3.99
C GLU A 473 -6.91 -1.77 -4.05
N ILE A 474 -6.30 -1.31 -5.15
CA ILE A 474 -4.83 -1.16 -5.23
C ILE A 474 -4.35 -0.07 -4.27
N ARG A 475 -5.05 1.08 -4.20
CA ARG A 475 -4.73 2.15 -3.24
C ARG A 475 -4.90 1.67 -1.80
N ARG A 476 -5.99 0.95 -1.50
CA ARG A 476 -6.23 0.33 -0.20
C ARG A 476 -5.09 -0.62 0.20
N PHE A 477 -4.58 -1.42 -0.74
CA PHE A 477 -3.40 -2.25 -0.49
C PHE A 477 -2.16 -1.41 -0.16
N ALA A 478 -1.89 -0.34 -0.92
CA ALA A 478 -0.77 0.54 -0.63
C ALA A 478 -0.88 1.22 0.75
N ASP A 479 -2.09 1.63 1.14
CA ASP A 479 -2.38 2.24 2.45
C ASP A 479 -2.23 1.23 3.61
N ASP A 480 -2.73 0.00 3.43
CA ASP A 480 -2.65 -1.07 4.43
C ASP A 480 -1.22 -1.61 4.60
N TYR A 481 -0.40 -1.54 3.54
CA TYR A 481 0.98 -2.02 3.50
C TYR A 481 1.94 -0.91 3.04
N PRO A 482 2.21 0.12 3.87
CA PRO A 482 3.03 1.28 3.47
C PRO A 482 4.50 0.92 3.17
N GLU A 483 4.96 -0.26 3.59
CA GLU A 483 6.29 -0.80 3.25
C GLU A 483 6.33 -1.43 1.84
N ALA A 484 5.17 -1.71 1.24
CA ALA A 484 5.07 -2.09 -0.16
C ALA A 484 5.15 -0.83 -1.02
N MET A 485 6.20 -0.70 -1.83
CA MET A 485 6.27 0.38 -2.81
C MET A 485 5.42 0.01 -4.00
N VAL A 486 4.28 0.68 -4.15
CA VAL A 486 3.34 0.46 -5.24
C VAL A 486 3.41 1.65 -6.19
N TYR A 487 3.82 1.41 -7.42
CA TYR A 487 3.75 2.36 -8.51
C TYR A 487 2.52 2.03 -9.37
N LEU A 488 1.42 2.73 -9.10
CA LEU A 488 0.16 2.59 -9.83
C LEU A 488 0.16 3.53 -11.04
N ILE A 489 -0.04 2.97 -12.22
CA ILE A 489 -0.13 3.70 -13.49
C ILE A 489 -1.55 3.54 -14.01
N GLU A 490 -2.30 4.64 -14.10
CA GLU A 490 -3.57 4.67 -14.81
C GLU A 490 -3.30 4.65 -16.32
N ASP A 491 -3.36 3.47 -16.93
CA ASP A 491 -3.16 3.29 -18.36
C ASP A 491 -4.46 3.64 -19.11
N ARG A 492 -4.43 4.82 -19.75
CA ARG A 492 -5.56 5.37 -20.51
C ARG A 492 -5.50 5.09 -22.01
N ASP A 493 -4.48 4.38 -22.48
CA ASP A 493 -4.37 3.98 -23.88
C ASP A 493 -5.25 2.74 -24.14
N PRO A 494 -6.30 2.83 -24.97
CA PRO A 494 -7.22 1.73 -25.23
C PRO A 494 -6.57 0.57 -26.01
N LEU A 495 -5.37 0.75 -26.57
CA LEU A 495 -4.66 -0.32 -27.27
C LEU A 495 -4.13 -1.36 -26.29
N PHE A 496 -4.50 -2.62 -26.53
CA PHE A 496 -4.13 -3.74 -25.67
C PHE A 496 -2.75 -4.31 -26.05
N HIS A 497 -1.73 -3.47 -25.97
CA HIS A 497 -0.33 -3.87 -26.22
C HIS A 497 0.30 -4.47 -24.95
N LYS A 498 -0.36 -5.49 -24.37
CA LYS A 498 -0.01 -6.07 -23.06
C LYS A 498 1.48 -6.38 -22.91
N PHE A 499 2.09 -7.04 -23.91
CA PHE A 499 3.50 -7.43 -23.87
C PHE A 499 4.45 -6.22 -23.79
N ARG A 500 4.19 -5.14 -24.56
CA ARG A 500 5.02 -3.92 -24.54
C ARG A 500 4.87 -3.18 -23.22
N LYS A 501 3.63 -3.03 -22.75
CA LYS A 501 3.32 -2.32 -21.50
C LYS A 501 3.94 -3.03 -20.30
N MET A 502 3.81 -4.35 -20.23
CA MET A 502 4.43 -5.17 -19.19
C MET A 502 5.96 -5.13 -19.23
N SER A 503 6.57 -5.18 -20.42
CA SER A 503 8.03 -5.07 -20.57
C SER A 503 8.54 -3.70 -20.13
N ALA A 504 7.83 -2.63 -20.47
CA ALA A 504 8.16 -1.28 -20.04
C ALA A 504 8.06 -1.13 -18.51
N ALA A 505 7.02 -1.71 -17.89
CA ALA A 505 6.88 -1.70 -16.44
C ALA A 505 7.95 -2.55 -15.72
N ALA A 506 8.39 -3.66 -16.32
CA ALA A 506 9.53 -4.44 -15.83
C ALA A 506 10.85 -3.67 -15.92
N GLU A 507 11.10 -3.00 -17.05
CA GLU A 507 12.27 -2.13 -17.20
C GLU A 507 12.24 -0.95 -16.21
N PHE A 508 11.08 -0.34 -16.01
CA PHE A 508 10.89 0.70 -14.99
C PHE A 508 11.22 0.18 -13.60
N ALA A 509 10.69 -0.98 -13.19
CA ALA A 509 10.98 -1.58 -11.89
C ALA A 509 12.49 -1.85 -11.70
N HIS A 510 13.16 -2.34 -12.75
CA HIS A 510 14.60 -2.57 -12.73
C HIS A 510 15.39 -1.26 -12.58
N ARG A 511 15.08 -0.24 -13.38
CA ARG A 511 15.77 1.06 -13.33
C ARG A 511 15.53 1.82 -12.03
N MET A 512 14.30 1.78 -11.51
CA MET A 512 13.91 2.54 -10.33
C MET A 512 14.37 1.92 -9.03
N TRP A 513 14.37 0.58 -8.93
CA TRP A 513 14.63 -0.11 -7.67
C TRP A 513 15.83 -1.05 -7.71
N GLY A 514 16.52 -1.16 -8.85
CA GLY A 514 17.54 -2.20 -9.04
C GLY A 514 16.92 -3.60 -8.97
N ALA A 515 15.66 -3.77 -9.38
CA ALA A 515 14.97 -5.05 -9.31
C ALA A 515 15.71 -6.10 -10.14
N GLU A 516 16.36 -7.03 -9.46
CA GLU A 516 17.09 -8.12 -10.08
C GLU A 516 16.13 -9.16 -10.65
N TRP A 517 15.07 -9.46 -9.93
CA TRP A 517 14.04 -10.42 -10.33
C TRP A 517 12.71 -9.72 -10.62
N ILE A 518 12.12 -10.02 -11.77
CA ILE A 518 10.81 -9.55 -12.18
C ILE A 518 9.84 -10.73 -12.24
N PHE A 519 8.75 -10.59 -11.49
CA PHE A 519 7.61 -11.50 -11.53
C PHE A 519 6.44 -10.84 -12.26
N PRO A 520 6.22 -11.15 -13.56
CA PRO A 520 5.02 -10.72 -14.27
C PRO A 520 3.82 -11.60 -13.90
N PHE A 521 2.76 -11.00 -13.37
CA PHE A 521 1.59 -11.73 -12.86
C PHE A 521 0.27 -11.10 -13.33
N ASP A 522 -0.74 -11.94 -13.53
CA ASP A 522 -2.12 -11.49 -13.73
C ASP A 522 -2.80 -11.21 -12.37
N ALA A 523 -3.89 -10.43 -12.36
CA ALA A 523 -4.57 -10.01 -11.13
C ALA A 523 -5.05 -11.15 -10.22
N ASP A 524 -5.12 -12.37 -10.74
CA ASP A 524 -5.57 -13.58 -10.07
C ASP A 524 -4.44 -14.57 -9.74
N GLU A 525 -3.18 -14.14 -9.86
CA GLU A 525 -1.98 -14.99 -9.73
C GLU A 525 -1.12 -14.60 -8.52
N VAL A 526 -0.92 -15.57 -7.63
CA VAL A 526 -0.12 -15.43 -6.41
C VAL A 526 1.01 -16.44 -6.44
N ILE A 527 2.26 -15.97 -6.42
CA ILE A 527 3.40 -16.87 -6.21
C ILE A 527 3.30 -17.46 -4.82
N ALA A 528 3.72 -18.72 -4.64
CA ALA A 528 3.79 -19.32 -3.32
C ALA A 528 5.04 -20.19 -3.20
N SER A 529 5.72 -20.04 -2.08
CA SER A 529 6.77 -20.94 -1.66
C SER A 529 6.27 -21.86 -0.56
N LEU A 530 6.60 -23.15 -0.66
CA LEU A 530 6.14 -24.17 0.28
C LEU A 530 7.01 -24.25 1.54
N ASP A 531 8.32 -24.04 1.42
CA ASP A 531 9.27 -24.42 2.48
C ASP A 531 10.26 -23.31 2.88
N LYS A 532 10.46 -22.28 2.03
CA LYS A 532 11.51 -21.26 2.23
C LYS A 532 11.04 -19.88 1.76
N PRO A 533 11.49 -18.76 2.35
CA PRO A 533 11.18 -17.43 1.79
C PRO A 533 11.60 -17.31 0.31
N LEU A 534 10.77 -16.69 -0.53
CA LEU A 534 11.03 -16.52 -1.97
C LEU A 534 12.41 -15.92 -2.23
N ARG A 535 12.79 -14.90 -1.45
CA ARG A 535 14.09 -14.24 -1.52
C ARG A 535 15.26 -15.21 -1.35
N ASN A 536 15.17 -16.14 -0.40
CA ASN A 536 16.23 -17.11 -0.13
C ASN A 536 16.36 -18.11 -1.28
N ILE A 537 15.24 -18.50 -1.89
CA ILE A 537 15.25 -19.38 -3.06
C ILE A 537 15.96 -18.66 -4.21
N LEU A 538 15.58 -17.42 -4.51
CA LEU A 538 16.14 -16.69 -5.64
C LEU A 538 17.60 -16.27 -5.45
N SER A 539 18.02 -15.93 -4.22
CA SER A 539 19.41 -15.54 -3.95
C SER A 539 20.39 -16.71 -4.05
N GLN A 540 19.94 -17.94 -3.75
CA GLN A 540 20.77 -19.15 -3.87
C GLN A 540 20.93 -19.64 -5.31
N LEU A 541 20.16 -19.08 -6.25
CA LEU A 541 20.27 -19.43 -7.66
C LEU A 541 21.49 -18.73 -8.27
N GLY A 542 22.48 -19.53 -8.67
CA GLY A 542 23.62 -19.05 -9.44
C GLY A 542 23.20 -18.42 -10.78
N PRO A 543 24.10 -17.64 -11.42
CA PRO A 543 23.79 -16.80 -12.59
C PRO A 543 23.27 -17.57 -13.81
N LYS A 544 23.50 -18.89 -13.88
CA LYS A 544 22.96 -19.76 -14.93
C LYS A 544 21.43 -19.91 -14.88
N HIS A 545 20.80 -19.66 -13.72
CA HIS A 545 19.36 -19.74 -13.55
C HIS A 545 18.74 -18.34 -13.62
N PHE A 546 18.50 -17.86 -14.83
CA PHE A 546 17.97 -16.51 -15.07
C PHE A 546 16.49 -16.51 -15.44
N CYS A 547 15.88 -17.66 -15.72
CA CYS A 547 14.45 -17.75 -16.05
C CYS A 547 13.87 -19.03 -15.41
N LEU A 548 12.93 -18.86 -14.48
CA LEU A 548 12.31 -19.95 -13.73
C LEU A 548 10.88 -20.16 -14.21
N GLY A 549 10.54 -21.38 -14.61
CA GLY A 549 9.17 -21.77 -14.98
C GLY A 549 8.32 -22.10 -13.75
N LEU A 550 7.23 -21.39 -13.55
CA LEU A 550 6.27 -21.58 -12.45
C LEU A 550 5.12 -22.48 -12.90
N GLN A 551 4.86 -23.54 -12.13
CA GLN A 551 3.72 -24.44 -12.33
C GLN A 551 2.46 -23.82 -11.70
N HIS A 552 1.37 -23.70 -12.46
CA HIS A 552 0.10 -23.23 -11.91
C HIS A 552 -0.54 -24.28 -11.02
N ARG A 553 -1.26 -23.83 -10.01
CA ARG A 553 -2.28 -24.55 -9.28
C ARG A 553 -3.58 -23.79 -9.47
N ASN A 554 -4.47 -24.34 -10.27
CA ASN A 554 -5.73 -23.69 -10.63
C ASN A 554 -6.78 -23.95 -9.56
N TYR A 555 -7.11 -22.92 -8.78
CA TYR A 555 -8.14 -22.97 -7.77
C TYR A 555 -9.53 -22.85 -8.39
N LEU A 556 -10.43 -23.70 -7.89
CA LEU A 556 -11.75 -23.94 -8.45
C LEU A 556 -12.82 -23.27 -7.59
N PRO A 557 -13.77 -22.55 -8.19
CA PRO A 557 -14.97 -22.14 -7.48
C PRO A 557 -15.83 -23.38 -7.17
N ARG A 558 -16.50 -23.40 -6.01
CA ARG A 558 -17.38 -24.49 -5.59
C ARG A 558 -18.68 -23.94 -5.06
N SER A 559 -19.77 -24.66 -5.33
CA SER A 559 -21.13 -24.30 -4.89
C SER A 559 -21.28 -24.26 -3.37
N PHE A 560 -20.47 -25.03 -2.63
CA PHE A 560 -20.52 -25.07 -1.17
C PHE A 560 -19.70 -23.97 -0.47
N TYR A 561 -18.98 -23.12 -1.21
CA TYR A 561 -18.24 -22.03 -0.58
C TYR A 561 -19.18 -20.91 -0.14
N ASP A 562 -18.96 -20.41 1.07
CA ASP A 562 -19.68 -19.27 1.61
C ASP A 562 -19.29 -17.99 0.87
N SER A 563 -20.23 -17.39 0.14
CA SER A 563 -20.05 -16.12 -0.55
C SER A 563 -19.87 -14.93 0.39
N SER A 564 -20.12 -15.09 1.71
CA SER A 564 -19.88 -14.06 2.71
C SER A 564 -18.40 -13.82 2.99
N GLU A 565 -17.51 -14.77 2.67
CA GLU A 565 -16.06 -14.58 2.73
C GLU A 565 -15.57 -13.88 1.45
N PRO A 566 -15.24 -12.57 1.51
CA PRO A 566 -14.90 -11.80 0.33
C PRO A 566 -13.51 -12.17 -0.23
N ASN A 567 -12.62 -12.78 0.56
CA ASN A 567 -11.27 -13.12 0.12
C ASN A 567 -11.24 -14.44 -0.67
N PRO A 568 -11.02 -14.43 -2.01
CA PRO A 568 -11.00 -15.65 -2.80
C PRO A 568 -9.90 -16.62 -2.39
N LEU A 569 -8.75 -16.13 -1.90
CA LEU A 569 -7.61 -16.95 -1.49
C LEU A 569 -7.90 -17.74 -0.20
N LYS A 570 -8.82 -17.23 0.63
CA LYS A 570 -9.31 -17.90 1.84
C LYS A 570 -10.54 -18.76 1.56
N ARG A 571 -11.46 -18.27 0.73
CA ARG A 571 -12.70 -18.96 0.35
C ARG A 571 -12.46 -20.19 -0.51
N MET A 572 -11.62 -20.07 -1.54
CA MET A 572 -11.42 -21.11 -2.54
C MET A 572 -10.23 -21.99 -2.16
N THR A 573 -10.49 -23.10 -1.46
CA THR A 573 -9.46 -23.98 -0.91
C THR A 573 -9.22 -25.25 -1.72
N HIS A 574 -9.91 -25.44 -2.84
CA HIS A 574 -9.78 -26.62 -3.71
C HIS A 574 -9.21 -26.23 -5.07
N ARG A 575 -8.32 -27.07 -5.60
CA ARG A 575 -7.70 -26.88 -6.91
C ARG A 575 -7.84 -28.11 -7.79
N LYS A 576 -7.59 -27.96 -9.09
CA LYS A 576 -7.48 -29.10 -10.01
C LYS A 576 -6.34 -30.04 -9.59
N LYS A 577 -6.54 -31.35 -9.80
CA LYS A 577 -5.53 -32.38 -9.58
C LYS A 577 -4.41 -32.30 -10.62
N GLU A 578 -4.81 -32.15 -11.89
CA GLU A 578 -3.90 -31.93 -13.00
C GLU A 578 -3.79 -30.43 -13.30
N ASP A 579 -2.56 -29.93 -13.16
CA ASP A 579 -2.21 -28.54 -13.42
C ASP A 579 -2.06 -28.34 -14.94
N THR A 580 -3.17 -28.34 -15.67
CA THR A 580 -3.17 -28.15 -17.13
C THR A 580 -2.70 -26.74 -17.48
N SER A 581 -1.50 -26.61 -18.06
CA SER A 581 -1.19 -25.48 -18.93
C SER A 581 -1.34 -25.90 -20.38
N LEU A 582 -1.78 -25.00 -21.25
CA LEU A 582 -1.84 -25.24 -22.70
C LEU A 582 -0.47 -25.61 -23.33
N PHE A 583 0.62 -25.60 -22.54
CA PHE A 583 1.99 -26.00 -22.90
C PHE A 583 2.40 -27.30 -22.19
N HIS A 584 1.58 -28.35 -22.31
CA HIS A 584 1.77 -29.66 -21.65
C HIS A 584 3.16 -30.28 -21.85
N SER A 585 3.93 -29.89 -22.88
CA SER A 585 5.26 -30.43 -23.12
C SER A 585 6.35 -29.90 -22.18
N GLN A 586 6.15 -28.76 -21.49
CA GLN A 586 7.24 -28.10 -20.73
C GLN A 586 7.01 -27.99 -19.21
N GLY A 587 5.80 -28.27 -18.71
CA GLY A 587 5.55 -28.40 -17.27
C GLY A 587 5.52 -27.09 -16.46
N TYR A 588 5.37 -25.93 -17.11
CA TYR A 588 5.17 -24.63 -16.49
C TYR A 588 4.24 -23.73 -17.32
N SER A 589 3.82 -22.59 -16.77
CA SER A 589 2.96 -21.63 -17.47
C SER A 589 3.14 -20.17 -17.10
N LYS A 590 3.97 -19.82 -16.12
CA LYS A 590 4.46 -18.45 -15.98
C LYS A 590 5.95 -18.49 -15.74
N VAL A 591 6.59 -17.35 -15.82
CA VAL A 591 8.00 -17.24 -15.49
C VAL A 591 8.24 -16.14 -14.48
N ILE A 592 9.26 -16.32 -13.64
CA ILE A 592 9.93 -15.24 -12.93
C ILE A 592 11.36 -15.17 -13.49
N VAL A 593 11.82 -13.98 -13.83
CA VAL A 593 13.02 -13.78 -14.64
C VAL A 593 14.00 -12.86 -13.93
N ARG A 594 15.29 -13.19 -14.00
CA ARG A 594 16.38 -12.29 -13.64
C ARG A 594 16.53 -11.28 -14.78
N TRP A 595 16.09 -10.05 -14.53
CA TRP A 595 15.86 -9.06 -15.57
C TRP A 595 17.16 -8.45 -16.08
N GLN A 596 17.19 -8.20 -17.39
CA GLN A 596 18.23 -7.41 -18.04
C GLN A 596 17.57 -6.41 -19.01
N LEU A 597 18.18 -5.23 -19.15
CA LEU A 597 17.70 -4.21 -20.10
C LEU A 597 17.67 -4.79 -21.52
N GLY A 598 16.56 -4.57 -22.24
CA GLY A 598 16.33 -5.16 -23.57
C GLY A 598 15.60 -6.51 -23.56
N MET A 599 15.25 -7.05 -22.39
CA MET A 599 14.32 -8.18 -22.30
C MET A 599 12.88 -7.76 -22.60
N GLU A 600 12.13 -8.65 -23.23
CA GLU A 600 10.71 -8.47 -23.56
C GLU A 600 9.88 -9.61 -23.00
N ILE A 601 8.84 -9.29 -22.24
CA ILE A 601 7.85 -10.24 -21.74
C ILE A 601 6.89 -10.57 -22.89
N ASP A 602 6.68 -11.84 -23.20
CA ASP A 602 5.73 -12.25 -24.23
C ASP A 602 4.27 -12.05 -23.80
N GLN A 603 3.32 -12.03 -24.73
CA GLN A 603 1.94 -11.60 -24.47
C GLN A 603 1.19 -12.44 -23.42
N GLY A 604 1.53 -13.72 -23.25
CA GLY A 604 0.97 -14.58 -22.19
C GLY A 604 1.75 -14.53 -20.86
N HIS A 605 2.87 -13.83 -20.81
CA HIS A 605 3.88 -13.86 -19.73
C HIS A 605 4.45 -15.27 -19.47
N HIS A 606 4.35 -16.16 -20.45
CA HIS A 606 4.81 -17.54 -20.36
C HIS A 606 6.31 -17.67 -20.66
N LEU A 607 6.90 -16.65 -21.29
CA LEU A 607 8.30 -16.64 -21.73
C LEU A 607 8.79 -15.20 -21.87
N VAL A 608 10.10 -15.05 -21.93
CA VAL A 608 10.81 -13.78 -22.15
C VAL A 608 11.64 -13.90 -23.42
N LYS A 609 11.80 -12.79 -24.15
CA LYS A 609 12.70 -12.68 -25.30
C LYS A 609 13.83 -11.71 -24.97
N PHE A 610 14.97 -11.90 -25.61
CA PHE A 610 16.08 -10.96 -25.59
C PHE A 610 16.62 -10.86 -27.01
N GLU A 611 16.76 -9.64 -27.54
CA GLU A 611 17.17 -9.40 -28.94
C GLU A 611 16.33 -10.21 -29.95
N GLY A 612 15.02 -10.28 -29.72
CA GLY A 612 14.07 -11.03 -30.56
C GLY A 612 14.10 -12.56 -30.40
N LYS A 613 15.04 -13.13 -29.63
CA LYS A 613 15.15 -14.58 -29.39
C LYS A 613 14.46 -14.98 -28.10
N LYS A 614 13.69 -16.08 -28.13
CA LYS A 614 13.08 -16.66 -26.92
C LYS A 614 14.17 -17.17 -25.99
N LEU A 615 14.12 -16.74 -24.73
CA LEU A 615 14.99 -17.24 -23.68
C LEU A 615 14.47 -18.58 -23.15
N PRO A 616 15.34 -19.57 -22.94
CA PRO A 616 14.94 -20.85 -22.38
C PRO A 616 14.61 -20.69 -20.89
N VAL A 617 13.65 -21.48 -20.41
CA VAL A 617 13.50 -21.70 -18.97
C VAL A 617 14.67 -22.55 -18.49
N THR A 618 15.42 -21.99 -17.55
CA THR A 618 16.68 -22.55 -17.02
C THR A 618 16.47 -23.45 -15.81
N ALA A 619 15.34 -23.31 -15.12
CA ALA A 619 14.96 -24.15 -13.98
C ALA A 619 13.44 -24.15 -13.79
N LEU A 620 12.90 -25.24 -13.25
CA LEU A 620 11.49 -25.29 -12.85
C LEU A 620 11.35 -24.88 -11.39
N GLY A 621 10.49 -23.90 -11.11
CA GLY A 621 10.24 -23.39 -9.77
C GLY A 621 9.85 -24.48 -8.78
N LYS A 622 9.08 -25.48 -9.21
CA LYS A 622 8.66 -26.61 -8.37
C LYS A 622 9.82 -27.38 -7.76
N ASN A 623 10.95 -27.49 -8.46
CA ASN A 623 12.15 -28.17 -7.97
C ASN A 623 12.84 -27.38 -6.85
N HIS A 624 12.43 -26.12 -6.65
CA HIS A 624 12.89 -25.22 -5.61
C HIS A 624 11.78 -24.85 -4.63
N GLY A 625 10.63 -25.56 -4.65
CA GLY A 625 9.49 -25.29 -3.76
C GLY A 625 8.60 -24.12 -4.18
N LEU A 626 8.77 -23.59 -5.41
CA LEU A 626 7.96 -22.49 -5.95
C LEU A 626 6.84 -22.97 -6.86
N ILE A 627 5.65 -22.44 -6.63
CA ILE A 627 4.45 -22.67 -7.44
C ILE A 627 3.74 -21.34 -7.69
N LEU A 628 2.77 -21.34 -8.61
CA LEU A 628 1.86 -20.23 -8.82
C LEU A 628 0.43 -20.65 -8.52
N ARG A 629 -0.25 -19.99 -7.59
CA ARG A 629 -1.67 -20.20 -7.31
C ARG A 629 -2.48 -19.26 -8.18
N GLN A 630 -3.44 -19.79 -8.95
CA GLN A 630 -4.31 -18.99 -9.81
C GLN A 630 -5.78 -19.15 -9.44
N TYR A 631 -6.47 -18.03 -9.25
CA TYR A 631 -7.89 -17.95 -8.87
C TYR A 631 -8.72 -17.40 -10.03
N ARG A 632 -8.69 -18.12 -11.15
CA ARG A 632 -9.16 -17.62 -12.46
C ARG A 632 -10.64 -17.26 -12.48
N TYR A 633 -11.47 -18.10 -11.84
CA TYR A 633 -12.93 -18.02 -11.85
C TYR A 633 -13.45 -17.99 -10.42
N ARG A 634 -14.23 -16.96 -10.06
CA ARG A 634 -14.56 -16.66 -8.66
C ARG A 634 -16.05 -16.44 -8.42
N SER A 635 -16.74 -15.89 -9.42
CA SER A 635 -18.19 -15.74 -9.47
C SER A 635 -18.68 -15.73 -10.91
N ARG A 636 -19.99 -15.88 -11.11
CA ARG A 636 -20.64 -15.81 -12.42
C ARG A 636 -20.39 -14.45 -13.08
N GLU A 637 -20.59 -13.37 -12.32
CA GLU A 637 -20.43 -11.98 -12.76
C GLU A 637 -18.99 -11.70 -13.18
N GLN A 638 -18.02 -12.19 -12.39
CA GLN A 638 -16.61 -12.05 -12.68
C GLN A 638 -16.21 -12.80 -13.96
N ILE A 639 -16.72 -14.02 -14.19
CA ILE A 639 -16.49 -14.76 -15.43
C ILE A 639 -17.00 -13.96 -16.63
N LYS A 640 -18.22 -13.44 -16.55
CA LYS A 640 -18.80 -12.59 -17.61
C LYS A 640 -17.90 -11.39 -17.89
N GLN A 641 -17.51 -10.66 -16.84
CA GLN A 641 -16.66 -9.47 -16.98
C GLN A 641 -15.33 -9.81 -17.67
N LYS A 642 -14.69 -10.91 -17.26
CA LYS A 642 -13.43 -11.38 -17.84
C LYS A 642 -13.55 -11.75 -19.31
N ILE A 643 -14.63 -12.45 -19.70
CA ILE A 643 -14.91 -12.80 -21.10
C ILE A 643 -15.15 -11.55 -21.94
N VAL A 644 -15.97 -10.61 -21.45
CA VAL A 644 -16.30 -9.38 -22.17
C VAL A 644 -15.08 -8.48 -22.32
N ASN A 645 -14.32 -8.26 -21.25
CA ASN A 645 -13.11 -7.43 -21.27
C ASN A 645 -12.04 -8.03 -22.18
N GLY A 646 -11.80 -9.33 -22.06
CA GLY A 646 -10.87 -10.05 -22.93
C GLY A 646 -11.27 -9.91 -24.40
N GLY A 647 -12.54 -10.15 -24.73
CA GLY A 647 -13.04 -10.00 -26.10
C GLY A 647 -12.85 -8.61 -26.69
N LYS A 648 -13.33 -7.58 -25.96
CA LYS A 648 -13.22 -6.16 -26.39
C LYS A 648 -11.78 -5.71 -26.58
N ALA A 649 -10.87 -6.10 -25.70
CA ALA A 649 -9.46 -5.74 -25.81
C ALA A 649 -8.82 -6.20 -27.14
N TYR A 650 -9.24 -7.37 -27.64
CA TYR A 650 -8.79 -7.91 -28.91
C TYR A 650 -9.56 -7.40 -30.14
N GLU A 651 -10.79 -6.89 -29.98
CA GLU A 651 -11.51 -6.19 -31.07
C GLU A 651 -10.83 -4.86 -31.43
N VAL A 652 -10.35 -4.13 -30.41
CA VAL A 652 -9.68 -2.83 -30.60
C VAL A 652 -8.25 -2.98 -31.16
N SER A 653 -7.61 -4.13 -30.94
CA SER A 653 -6.20 -4.37 -31.32
C SER A 653 -6.08 -5.25 -32.57
N GLN A 654 -6.52 -4.73 -33.73
CA GLN A 654 -6.63 -5.48 -34.99
C GLN A 654 -5.30 -6.15 -35.43
N ASP A 655 -4.15 -5.52 -35.21
CA ASP A 655 -2.81 -6.06 -35.55
C ASP A 655 -2.40 -7.31 -34.73
N ILE A 656 -2.96 -7.48 -33.55
CA ILE A 656 -2.62 -8.57 -32.61
C ILE A 656 -3.60 -9.74 -32.72
N SER A 657 -4.80 -9.45 -33.23
CA SER A 657 -5.94 -10.38 -33.33
C SER A 657 -5.67 -11.63 -34.19
N GLN A 658 -4.73 -11.58 -35.14
CA GLN A 658 -4.48 -12.68 -36.08
C GLN A 658 -3.55 -13.80 -35.59
N LYS A 659 -2.79 -13.60 -34.49
CA LYS A 659 -1.78 -14.61 -34.05
C LYS A 659 -1.92 -15.13 -32.61
N HIS A 660 -2.59 -14.44 -31.69
CA HIS A 660 -2.53 -14.79 -30.25
C HIS A 660 -3.84 -14.60 -29.43
N GLY A 661 -4.99 -14.33 -30.05
CA GLY A 661 -6.26 -13.99 -29.35
C GLY A 661 -7.18 -15.16 -28.97
N GLY A 662 -6.77 -16.41 -29.24
CA GLY A 662 -7.65 -17.58 -29.36
C GLY A 662 -8.70 -17.77 -28.26
N PHE A 663 -8.30 -17.87 -26.99
CA PHE A 663 -9.23 -18.31 -25.93
C PHE A 663 -10.33 -17.28 -25.59
N TRP A 664 -9.97 -16.01 -25.33
CA TRP A 664 -10.96 -15.00 -24.91
C TRP A 664 -11.83 -14.51 -26.07
N GLN A 665 -11.28 -14.41 -27.28
CA GLN A 665 -12.05 -14.05 -28.47
C GLN A 665 -13.13 -15.09 -28.79
N GLU A 666 -12.80 -16.39 -28.68
CA GLU A 666 -13.77 -17.46 -28.94
C GLU A 666 -14.92 -17.43 -27.94
N ARG A 667 -14.60 -17.31 -26.64
CA ARG A 667 -15.61 -17.24 -25.57
C ARG A 667 -16.47 -15.98 -25.68
N TYR A 668 -15.88 -14.86 -26.09
CA TYR A 668 -16.63 -13.63 -26.32
C TYR A 668 -17.57 -13.73 -27.52
N LYS A 669 -17.15 -14.37 -28.62
CA LYS A 669 -18.04 -14.67 -29.76
C LYS A 669 -19.21 -15.59 -29.36
N GLN A 670 -18.95 -16.60 -28.53
CA GLN A 670 -20.00 -17.45 -27.96
C GLN A 670 -20.97 -16.64 -27.11
N TYR A 671 -20.45 -15.77 -26.23
CA TYR A 671 -21.28 -14.84 -25.45
C TYR A 671 -22.10 -13.87 -26.33
N GLN A 672 -21.53 -13.33 -27.40
CA GLN A 672 -22.27 -12.47 -28.34
C GLN A 672 -23.42 -13.20 -29.03
N LYS A 673 -23.28 -14.52 -29.27
CA LYS A 673 -24.30 -15.36 -29.91
C LYS A 673 -25.38 -15.82 -28.93
N GLU A 674 -25.00 -16.22 -27.73
CA GLU A 674 -25.86 -16.97 -26.80
C GLU A 674 -26.22 -16.17 -25.53
N GLY A 675 -25.59 -15.02 -25.30
CA GLY A 675 -25.88 -14.11 -24.21
C GLY A 675 -25.63 -14.70 -22.82
N GLU A 676 -26.51 -14.36 -21.87
CA GLU A 676 -26.42 -14.82 -20.47
C GLU A 676 -26.45 -16.35 -20.34
N LYS A 677 -27.14 -17.05 -21.25
CA LYS A 677 -27.24 -18.51 -21.23
C LYS A 677 -25.85 -19.17 -21.29
N PHE A 678 -24.97 -18.65 -22.14
CA PHE A 678 -23.60 -19.15 -22.24
C PHE A 678 -22.80 -18.93 -20.95
N ILE A 679 -23.00 -17.79 -20.27
CA ILE A 679 -22.35 -17.52 -18.97
C ILE A 679 -22.86 -18.49 -17.91
N ASP A 680 -24.17 -18.76 -17.87
CA ASP A 680 -24.77 -19.70 -16.93
C ASP A 680 -24.21 -21.11 -17.12
N GLU A 681 -24.17 -21.60 -18.36
CA GLU A 681 -23.64 -22.91 -18.71
C GLU A 681 -22.13 -23.02 -18.44
N PHE A 682 -21.38 -21.97 -18.76
CA PHE A 682 -19.94 -21.90 -18.48
C PHE A 682 -19.69 -21.94 -16.96
N TYR A 683 -20.37 -21.10 -16.18
CA TYR A 683 -20.23 -21.04 -14.73
C TYR A 683 -20.63 -22.37 -14.09
N ALA A 684 -21.76 -22.95 -14.49
CA ALA A 684 -22.22 -24.25 -14.00
C ALA A 684 -21.19 -25.36 -14.28
N THR A 685 -20.54 -25.31 -15.45
CA THR A 685 -19.46 -26.25 -15.80
C THR A 685 -18.24 -26.06 -14.90
N GLU A 686 -17.80 -24.83 -14.62
CA GLU A 686 -16.63 -24.59 -13.78
C GLU A 686 -16.86 -24.97 -12.31
N ILE A 687 -18.05 -24.72 -11.75
CA ILE A 687 -18.32 -25.06 -10.33
C ILE A 687 -18.48 -26.57 -10.10
N ASN A 688 -19.04 -27.30 -11.07
CA ASN A 688 -19.39 -28.72 -10.95
C ASN A 688 -18.41 -29.67 -11.67
N GLY A 689 -17.59 -29.17 -12.60
CA GLY A 689 -16.90 -29.97 -13.62
C GLY A 689 -15.64 -30.73 -13.19
N TYR A 690 -15.32 -30.82 -11.89
CA TYR A 690 -14.07 -31.45 -11.43
C TYR A 690 -14.33 -32.34 -10.22
N SER A 691 -14.63 -33.61 -10.43
CA SER A 691 -14.89 -34.59 -9.35
C SER A 691 -13.62 -34.97 -8.57
N ASP A 692 -12.44 -34.62 -9.07
CA ASP A 692 -11.12 -35.04 -8.59
C ASP A 692 -10.32 -33.90 -7.91
N ALA A 693 -10.95 -32.80 -7.54
CA ALA A 693 -10.24 -31.65 -6.97
C ALA A 693 -9.53 -31.98 -5.65
N ILE A 694 -8.37 -31.34 -5.46
CA ILE A 694 -7.52 -31.49 -4.28
C ILE A 694 -7.77 -30.32 -3.33
N TYR A 695 -7.99 -30.63 -2.05
CA TYR A 695 -7.98 -29.64 -0.97
C TYR A 695 -6.55 -29.12 -0.73
N ASP A 696 -6.33 -27.83 -0.93
CA ASP A 696 -5.04 -27.12 -0.86
C ASP A 696 -5.27 -25.69 -0.29
N PRO A 697 -5.63 -25.55 1.01
CA PRO A 697 -5.94 -24.24 1.59
C PRO A 697 -4.71 -23.33 1.52
N ALA A 698 -4.89 -22.17 0.89
CA ALA A 698 -3.78 -21.27 0.58
C ALA A 698 -3.48 -20.25 1.69
N TRP A 699 -4.45 -19.99 2.56
CA TRP A 699 -4.46 -18.90 3.52
C TRP A 699 -4.81 -19.45 4.90
N VAL A 700 -3.79 -19.83 5.68
CA VAL A 700 -3.89 -20.19 7.10
C VAL A 700 -3.10 -19.17 7.91
#